data_AF-A0A8S4MV72-F1
#
_entry.id   AF-A0A8S4MV72-F1
#
_cell.length_a   1.000
_cell.length_b   1.000
_cell.length_c   1.000
_cell.angle_alpha   90.00
_cell.angle_beta   90.00
_cell.angle_gamma   90.00
#
_symmetry.space_group_name_H-M   'P 1'
#
loop_
_entity.id
_entity.type
_entity.pdbx_description
1 polymer ?
#
loop_
_entity_poly.entity_id
_entity_poly.type
_entity_poly.pdbx_seq_one_letter_code
_entity_poly.pdbx_strand_id
1 'polypeptide(L)'
;MRFTRSLSSLLLTYSLLVTISSLVPLIFDSIFSKLPTSDYSYDEAQSKASVVFQMYELFNELVRDLLQIPSGTGTPQYLELDESAEKGVFVKHGSSVKVTNAPEGVSHFRQGWARKVQSHTDFGPAHNHATIILHLDLTMRTGDSPLPHRSRLTIVKLAGSEKLSDESIQLRMREGPTLNKSVVGLSQYVAALANQPYPDRNVSSFDAKLPNILKDEIGGNCKTRAIVCLKPDSDPNILTGILRFCSQLSQVVNFPVLNDSFTQQLVTQFRAKILTLKGGIGLGAGLPNTYQLGDVQDELRRIQTENLELRDRNERLHERLEQVQGRFGNLATTKTDLSSQLLLSEEEKLKVSKTLVDLQIENNKLKEEHEKDKFELTNKILALENDLLEVELERNKYKSESHNAKERLAEMEKDRKDLADEYVTLKTNYIAINKDHEQQSAKLEELSMELLNLVNAKATLLRQMENMERLHGIEHEDPAEEIARVRAVVTRLSKRPGKDELVSERDRQSVQMSVFGDEKRFKGKMDKIHNQYDKQQKTLENKVATTKKHLNDARNLARERQTTISQLNAQLITARSSRDQLESERNRLQHKLKDINEEYKSRLNQYVRDIAEYIDKPGRGQKFGEDEGAAKEKLTKYVHRMIKDLRTAHKHREEQLSQAVQTMNKQLHQVIKRHEGLLIAYRDLRQQVDSLGIHDIELGPDESDLQMKDKELQSRQEQEIFRLKDELEKIKSSYEATKLRLNVGFHGKDNPALNLKNASDSSISTEGRQEDTWNSLRKQLREFTLNTQQELESERADLISKNTMLEEQVHQLQSYIDTQLARYGGERTRRKGYARP
;
A
#
# COMPACT_ATOMS: atom_id res chain seq x y z
N MET A 1 16.73 15.10 12.45
CA MET A 1 17.19 13.72 12.79
C MET A 1 18.06 13.65 14.07
N ARG A 2 17.87 14.52 15.07
CA ARG A 2 18.56 14.47 16.38
C ARG A 2 17.61 14.42 17.59
N PHE A 3 16.39 13.92 17.41
CA PHE A 3 15.39 13.78 18.49
C PHE A 3 15.03 12.34 18.86
N THR A 4 15.57 11.34 18.14
CA THR A 4 15.17 9.92 18.32
C THR A 4 16.18 9.06 19.08
N ARG A 5 17.42 9.52 19.32
CA ARG A 5 18.48 8.69 19.95
C ARG A 5 18.64 8.85 21.46
N SER A 6 18.00 9.82 22.11
CA SER A 6 18.11 10.01 23.57
C SER A 6 16.98 9.34 24.37
N LEU A 7 15.94 8.82 23.70
CA LEU A 7 14.82 8.15 24.35
C LEU A 7 15.07 6.66 24.60
N SER A 8 15.97 6.03 23.84
CA SER A 8 16.16 4.57 23.89
C SER A 8 16.90 4.07 25.14
N SER A 9 17.71 4.90 25.82
CA SER A 9 18.50 4.46 26.98
C SER A 9 17.86 4.77 28.35
N LEU A 10 16.71 5.46 28.37
CA LEU A 10 15.97 5.81 29.61
C LEU A 10 14.64 5.05 29.76
N LEU A 11 14.28 4.23 28.77
CA LEU A 11 13.01 3.49 28.74
C LEU A 11 13.04 2.14 29.48
N LEU A 12 14.19 1.70 30.00
CA LEU A 12 14.34 0.29 30.45
C LEU A 12 14.22 0.03 31.96
N THR A 13 14.08 1.03 32.84
CA THR A 13 14.18 0.74 34.30
C THR A 13 13.01 1.14 35.19
N TYR A 14 12.02 1.92 34.75
CA TYR A 14 10.79 2.10 35.53
C TYR A 14 9.61 2.34 34.60
N SER A 15 8.50 1.63 34.85
CA SER A 15 7.18 1.81 34.23
C SER A 15 6.75 3.28 34.16
N LEU A 16 7.17 3.99 33.12
CA LEU A 16 6.74 5.34 32.78
C LEU A 16 5.31 5.25 32.22
N LEU A 17 4.36 5.01 33.14
CA LEU A 17 3.00 5.47 32.95
C LEU A 17 3.08 6.96 32.63
N VAL A 18 2.52 7.32 31.49
CA VAL A 18 1.92 8.64 31.24
C VAL A 18 0.88 8.86 32.34
N THR A 19 1.33 9.26 33.53
CA THR A 19 0.44 9.62 34.62
C THR A 19 -0.05 11.03 34.35
N ILE A 20 -1.34 11.27 34.58
CA ILE A 20 -1.98 12.59 34.40
C ILE A 20 -1.23 13.69 35.20
N SER A 21 -0.59 13.32 36.31
CA SER A 21 0.32 14.19 37.08
C SER A 21 1.49 14.76 36.27
N SER A 22 1.97 14.05 35.26
CA SER A 22 3.09 14.46 34.40
C SER A 22 2.61 15.09 33.10
N LEU A 23 1.44 14.68 32.59
CA LEU A 23 0.88 15.19 31.34
C LEU A 23 0.28 16.60 31.49
N VAL A 24 -0.45 16.87 32.57
CA VAL A 24 -1.15 18.14 32.78
C VAL A 24 -0.17 19.34 32.81
N PRO A 25 0.99 19.28 33.47
CA PRO A 25 1.98 20.35 33.39
C PRO A 25 2.46 20.65 31.97
N LEU A 26 2.76 19.62 31.18
CA LEU A 26 3.17 19.78 29.77
C LEU A 26 2.06 20.42 28.92
N ILE A 27 0.80 20.13 29.22
CA ILE A 27 -0.35 20.76 28.54
C ILE A 27 -0.42 22.25 28.88
N PHE A 28 -0.27 22.63 30.15
CA PHE A 28 -0.22 24.05 30.54
C PHE A 28 0.92 24.77 29.83
N ASP A 29 2.13 24.21 29.85
CA ASP A 29 3.29 24.78 29.16
C ASP A 29 3.06 24.91 27.65
N SER A 30 2.45 23.89 27.01
CA SER A 30 2.15 23.92 25.58
C SER A 30 1.04 24.92 25.21
N ILE A 31 0.04 25.14 26.07
CA ILE A 31 -1.02 26.12 25.82
C ILE A 31 -0.43 27.51 25.93
N PHE A 32 0.24 27.82 27.04
CA PHE A 32 0.77 29.15 27.29
C PHE A 32 2.00 29.52 26.44
N SER A 33 2.71 28.56 25.85
CA SER A 33 3.74 28.85 24.83
C SER A 33 3.15 29.20 23.46
N LYS A 34 1.96 28.69 23.13
CA LYS A 34 1.30 28.96 21.85
C LYS A 34 0.42 30.22 21.86
N LEU A 35 -0.09 30.61 23.03
CA LEU A 35 -0.90 31.83 23.20
C LEU A 35 -0.19 33.14 22.80
N PRO A 36 1.11 33.38 23.10
CA PRO A 36 1.79 34.60 22.71
C PRO A 36 2.30 34.63 21.26
N THR A 37 2.28 33.49 20.54
CA THR A 37 2.97 33.32 19.24
C THR A 37 2.01 33.30 18.03
N SER A 38 0.75 33.71 18.19
CA SER A 38 -0.21 33.72 17.08
C SER A 38 -0.09 35.02 16.28
N ASP A 39 0.67 34.99 15.18
CA ASP A 39 0.84 36.01 14.12
C ASP A 39 -0.47 36.35 13.35
N TYR A 40 -1.64 36.36 14.01
CA TYR A 40 -2.96 36.51 13.38
C TYR A 40 -3.68 37.84 13.72
N SER A 41 -2.95 38.95 13.94
CA SER A 41 -3.58 40.29 13.95
C SER A 41 -2.58 41.42 13.73
N TYR A 42 -2.95 42.37 12.85
CA TYR A 42 -2.25 43.64 12.59
C TYR A 42 -2.40 44.69 13.71
N ASP A 43 -3.02 44.35 14.85
CA ASP A 43 -3.24 45.25 15.98
C ASP A 43 -2.87 44.58 17.31
N GLU A 44 -1.80 45.07 17.96
CA GLU A 44 -1.26 44.59 19.24
C GLU A 44 -2.24 44.76 20.44
N ALA A 45 -3.38 45.41 20.25
CA ALA A 45 -4.27 45.80 21.35
C ALA A 45 -5.45 44.83 21.62
N GLN A 46 -5.77 43.85 20.75
CA GLN A 46 -7.06 43.13 20.83
C GLN A 46 -7.03 41.60 21.07
N SER A 47 -5.87 40.95 21.11
CA SER A 47 -5.80 39.49 21.28
C SER A 47 -5.74 39.05 22.77
N LYS A 48 -6.79 39.35 23.54
CA LYS A 48 -6.85 38.97 24.97
C LYS A 48 -7.47 37.56 25.14
N ALA A 49 -6.62 36.53 25.17
CA ALA A 49 -7.03 35.18 25.55
C ALA A 49 -7.31 35.08 27.05
N SER A 50 -8.30 34.28 27.44
CA SER A 50 -8.65 33.98 28.84
C SER A 50 -8.75 32.47 29.03
N VAL A 51 -7.99 31.94 30.00
CA VAL A 51 -8.00 30.52 30.36
C VAL A 51 -8.61 30.35 31.75
N VAL A 52 -9.59 29.46 31.88
CA VAL A 52 -10.24 29.11 33.15
C VAL A 52 -10.06 27.62 33.42
N PHE A 53 -9.64 27.27 34.64
CA PHE A 53 -9.36 25.92 35.09
C PHE A 53 -10.38 25.45 36.13
N GLN A 54 -10.85 24.22 35.96
CA GLN A 54 -11.74 23.52 36.89
C GLN A 54 -11.26 22.08 37.09
N MET A 55 -11.44 21.54 38.30
CA MET A 55 -10.99 20.19 38.63
C MET A 55 -11.92 19.51 39.63
N TYR A 56 -12.47 18.36 39.25
CA TYR A 56 -13.46 17.61 40.00
C TYR A 56 -13.02 16.16 40.23
N GLU A 57 -13.50 15.58 41.33
CA GLU A 57 -13.39 14.15 41.63
C GLU A 57 -14.78 13.54 41.77
N LEU A 58 -15.06 12.49 41.01
CA LEU A 58 -16.27 11.69 41.11
C LEU A 58 -15.91 10.37 41.81
N PHE A 59 -16.43 10.17 43.03
CA PHE A 59 -16.23 8.97 43.82
C PHE A 59 -17.57 8.53 44.42
N ASN A 60 -17.95 7.27 44.23
CA ASN A 60 -19.20 6.70 44.75
C ASN A 60 -20.46 7.51 44.37
N GLU A 61 -20.56 7.96 43.11
CA GLU A 61 -21.61 8.87 42.59
C GLU A 61 -21.70 10.23 43.31
N LEU A 62 -20.68 10.64 44.06
CA LEU A 62 -20.58 11.95 44.68
C LEU A 62 -19.48 12.77 44.00
N VAL A 63 -19.80 14.01 43.62
CA VAL A 63 -18.86 14.94 42.97
C VAL A 63 -18.25 15.83 44.04
N ARG A 64 -16.92 15.93 44.07
CA ARG A 64 -16.16 16.84 44.92
C ARG A 64 -15.37 17.82 44.08
N ASP A 65 -15.30 19.05 44.54
CA ASP A 65 -14.42 20.07 43.97
C ASP A 65 -13.03 19.97 44.58
N LEU A 66 -12.02 19.77 43.72
CA LEU A 66 -10.62 19.66 44.17
C LEU A 66 -9.94 21.02 44.28
N LEU A 67 -10.50 22.10 43.73
CA LEU A 67 -9.94 23.45 43.83
C LEU A 67 -10.39 24.16 45.11
N GLN A 68 -11.52 23.78 45.70
CA GLN A 68 -11.99 24.31 46.97
C GLN A 68 -11.13 23.81 48.13
N ILE A 69 -10.78 24.71 49.06
CA ILE A 69 -10.14 24.34 50.31
C ILE A 69 -11.25 23.87 51.26
N PRO A 70 -11.17 22.67 51.87
CA PRO A 70 -12.16 22.23 52.84
C PRO A 70 -12.28 23.27 53.95
N SER A 71 -13.47 23.87 54.11
CA SER A 71 -13.78 24.68 55.28
C SER A 71 -13.64 23.79 56.52
N GLY A 72 -13.02 24.28 57.60
CA GLY A 72 -12.65 23.48 58.80
C GLY A 72 -13.78 22.72 59.52
N THR A 73 -15.02 22.77 59.01
CA THR A 73 -16.11 21.86 59.33
C THR A 73 -15.85 20.54 58.60
N GLY A 74 -15.39 19.49 59.27
CA GLY A 74 -14.89 18.23 58.69
C GLY A 74 -15.82 17.38 57.80
N THR A 75 -16.89 17.93 57.23
CA THR A 75 -17.76 17.28 56.24
C THR A 75 -17.39 17.73 54.82
N PRO A 76 -16.96 16.83 53.91
CA PRO A 76 -16.71 17.17 52.52
C PRO A 76 -18.00 17.65 51.84
N GLN A 77 -17.97 18.84 51.23
CA GLN A 77 -19.08 19.38 50.47
C GLN A 77 -19.19 18.64 49.14
N TYR A 78 -20.29 17.93 48.93
CA TYR A 78 -20.59 17.26 47.67
C TYR A 78 -21.42 18.17 46.77
N LEU A 79 -21.09 18.19 45.48
CA LEU A 79 -21.74 19.03 44.48
C LEU A 79 -22.73 18.21 43.63
N GLU A 80 -23.79 18.88 43.21
CA GLU A 80 -24.81 18.32 42.32
C GLU A 80 -24.56 18.71 40.86
N LEU A 81 -25.10 17.91 39.95
CA LEU A 81 -25.06 18.22 38.52
C LEU A 81 -26.33 18.98 38.15
N ASP A 82 -26.18 20.00 37.31
CA ASP A 82 -27.28 20.79 36.76
C ASP A 82 -27.10 20.96 35.25
N GLU A 83 -28.17 21.26 34.52
CA GLU A 83 -28.17 21.40 33.06
C GLU A 83 -28.59 22.82 32.69
N SER A 84 -27.67 23.59 32.07
CA SER A 84 -27.93 24.95 31.61
C SER A 84 -27.91 25.03 30.08
N ALA A 85 -28.71 25.92 29.52
CA ALA A 85 -28.72 26.21 28.10
C ALA A 85 -27.33 26.63 27.59
N GLU A 86 -26.60 27.44 28.35
CA GLU A 86 -25.29 27.98 27.92
C GLU A 86 -24.16 26.95 28.05
N LYS A 87 -24.11 26.24 29.17
CA LYS A 87 -22.95 25.40 29.55
C LYS A 87 -23.17 23.90 29.33
N GLY A 88 -24.40 23.48 29.01
CA GLY A 88 -24.77 22.07 29.01
C GLY A 88 -24.85 21.52 30.44
N VAL A 89 -24.47 20.26 30.63
CA VAL A 89 -24.36 19.66 31.97
C VAL A 89 -23.13 20.24 32.67
N PHE A 90 -23.30 20.82 33.85
CA PHE A 90 -22.22 21.41 34.64
C PHE A 90 -22.38 21.10 36.13
N VAL A 91 -21.29 21.23 36.88
CA VAL A 91 -21.30 21.03 38.33
C VAL A 91 -21.78 22.32 39.01
N LYS A 92 -22.92 22.24 39.70
CA LYS A 92 -23.51 23.37 40.41
C LYS A 92 -22.58 23.82 41.53
N HIS A 93 -22.34 25.13 41.61
CA HIS A 93 -21.45 25.76 42.61
C HIS A 93 -19.98 25.28 42.55
N GLY A 94 -19.54 24.70 41.43
CA GLY A 94 -18.14 24.33 41.23
C GLY A 94 -17.24 25.55 41.10
N SER A 95 -16.08 25.53 41.76
CA SER A 95 -15.06 26.57 41.69
C SER A 95 -14.42 26.62 40.30
N SER A 96 -14.13 27.82 39.83
CA SER A 96 -13.41 28.07 38.59
C SER A 96 -12.31 29.08 38.83
N VAL A 97 -11.08 28.73 38.49
CA VAL A 97 -9.91 29.60 38.70
C VAL A 97 -9.42 30.12 37.36
N LYS A 98 -9.27 31.43 37.21
CA LYS A 98 -8.67 32.02 36.02
C LYS A 98 -7.15 31.88 36.10
N VAL A 99 -6.53 31.33 35.05
CA VAL A 99 -5.09 31.07 35.01
C VAL A 99 -4.44 32.04 34.02
N THR A 100 -3.39 32.73 34.45
CA THR A 100 -2.69 33.74 33.64
C THR A 100 -1.39 33.23 33.03
N ASN A 101 -0.76 32.22 33.63
CA ASN A 101 0.48 31.62 33.17
C ASN A 101 0.56 30.13 33.49
N ALA A 102 1.46 29.40 32.80
CA ALA A 102 1.61 27.96 33.01
C ALA A 102 2.01 27.57 34.45
N PRO A 103 2.99 28.23 35.11
CA PRO A 103 3.35 27.91 36.50
C PRO A 103 2.18 28.01 37.49
N GLU A 104 1.32 29.02 37.36
CA GLU A 104 0.11 29.20 38.16
C GLU A 104 -0.88 28.04 37.94
N GLY A 105 -1.12 27.67 36.68
CA GLY A 105 -1.98 26.53 36.33
C GLY A 105 -1.46 25.21 36.91
N VAL A 106 -0.14 24.98 36.83
CA VAL A 106 0.52 23.81 37.42
C VAL A 106 0.41 23.81 38.95
N SER A 107 0.54 24.97 39.60
CA SER A 107 0.37 25.10 41.04
C SER A 107 -1.04 24.72 41.48
N HIS A 108 -2.07 25.27 40.83
CA HIS A 108 -3.47 24.92 41.12
C HIS A 108 -3.76 23.43 40.88
N PHE A 109 -3.23 22.86 39.78
CA PHE A 109 -3.34 21.43 39.52
C PHE A 109 -2.68 20.59 40.64
N ARG A 110 -1.47 20.92 41.07
CA ARG A 110 -0.77 20.19 42.15
C ARG A 110 -1.52 20.27 43.47
N GLN A 111 -2.07 21.44 43.81
CA GLN A 111 -2.88 21.64 45.01
C GLN A 111 -4.15 20.79 44.97
N GLY A 112 -4.89 20.79 43.84
CA GLY A 112 -6.07 19.95 43.68
C GLY A 112 -5.73 18.46 43.67
N TRP A 113 -4.61 18.08 43.05
CA TRP A 113 -4.12 16.70 43.03
C TRP A 113 -3.76 16.18 44.43
N ALA A 114 -3.27 17.04 45.33
CA ALA A 114 -2.98 16.66 46.71
C ALA A 114 -4.25 16.38 47.54
N ARG A 115 -5.40 16.99 47.18
CA ARG A 115 -6.67 16.92 47.92
C ARG A 115 -7.56 15.72 47.54
N LYS A 116 -7.09 14.85 46.65
CA LYS A 116 -7.84 13.69 46.17
C LYS A 116 -8.13 12.65 47.27
N VAL A 117 -9.04 11.76 46.92
CA VAL A 117 -9.32 10.44 47.51
C VAL A 117 -8.12 9.64 48.03
N GLN A 118 -7.59 9.84 49.25
CA GLN A 118 -6.46 9.03 49.76
C GLN A 118 -6.87 7.87 50.69
N SER A 119 -8.16 7.74 51.02
CA SER A 119 -8.63 6.65 51.89
C SER A 119 -8.49 5.27 51.22
N HIS A 120 -8.48 4.23 52.05
CA HIS A 120 -8.65 2.85 51.58
C HIS A 120 -10.13 2.49 51.73
N THR A 121 -10.69 1.86 50.70
CA THR A 121 -11.97 1.16 50.79
C THR A 121 -11.72 -0.30 51.17
N ASP A 122 -12.77 -1.00 51.60
CA ASP A 122 -12.70 -2.45 51.86
C ASP A 122 -12.29 -3.28 50.62
N PHE A 123 -12.32 -2.66 49.44
CA PHE A 123 -12.00 -3.27 48.15
C PHE A 123 -10.70 -2.73 47.52
N GLY A 124 -9.88 -2.02 48.30
CA GLY A 124 -8.59 -1.48 47.89
C GLY A 124 -8.51 0.05 47.91
N PRO A 125 -7.46 0.64 47.32
CA PRO A 125 -7.24 2.08 47.37
C PRO A 125 -8.39 2.86 46.71
N ALA A 126 -8.95 3.85 47.40
CA ALA A 126 -10.12 4.60 46.90
C ALA A 126 -9.84 5.33 45.57
N HIS A 127 -8.58 5.69 45.30
CA HIS A 127 -8.17 6.30 44.03
C HIS A 127 -8.33 5.39 42.80
N ASN A 128 -8.55 4.08 43.00
CA ASN A 128 -8.91 3.14 41.95
C ASN A 128 -10.41 3.17 41.62
N HIS A 129 -11.25 3.70 42.52
CA HIS A 129 -12.69 3.84 42.31
C HIS A 129 -13.12 5.30 42.05
N ALA A 130 -12.17 6.24 42.03
CA ALA A 130 -12.40 7.66 41.79
C ALA A 130 -12.03 8.05 40.35
N THR A 131 -12.96 8.73 39.68
CA THR A 131 -12.72 9.37 38.38
C THR A 131 -12.35 10.84 38.59
N ILE A 132 -11.30 11.32 37.94
CA ILE A 132 -10.86 12.72 38.03
C ILE A 132 -11.17 13.40 36.70
N ILE A 133 -11.80 14.58 36.75
CA ILE A 133 -12.19 15.35 35.58
C ILE A 133 -11.55 16.73 35.69
N LEU A 134 -10.85 17.16 34.66
CA LEU A 134 -10.24 18.48 34.56
C LEU A 134 -10.80 19.20 33.34
N HIS A 135 -11.23 20.45 33.50
CA HIS A 135 -11.65 21.30 32.39
C HIS A 135 -10.74 22.51 32.28
N LEU A 136 -10.34 22.81 31.05
CA LEU A 136 -9.63 24.01 30.66
C LEU A 136 -10.44 24.74 29.60
N ASP A 137 -11.10 25.82 30.01
CA ASP A 137 -11.91 26.67 29.15
C ASP A 137 -11.08 27.83 28.62
N LEU A 138 -10.81 27.82 27.31
CA LEU A 138 -10.14 28.88 26.57
C LEU A 138 -11.17 29.75 25.87
N THR A 139 -11.11 31.06 26.10
CA THR A 139 -11.88 32.07 25.37
C THR A 139 -10.90 33.01 24.66
N MET A 140 -11.01 33.14 23.35
CA MET A 140 -10.07 33.92 22.54
C MET A 140 -10.76 34.55 21.33
N ARG A 141 -10.38 35.77 20.95
CA ARG A 141 -10.80 36.39 19.69
C ARG A 141 -9.87 35.90 18.57
N THR A 142 -10.43 35.57 17.40
CA THR A 142 -9.66 34.98 16.30
C THR A 142 -10.14 35.59 14.99
N GLY A 143 -9.22 36.14 14.19
CA GLY A 143 -9.54 36.86 12.95
C GLY A 143 -10.37 38.14 13.16
N ASP A 144 -11.16 38.51 12.16
CA ASP A 144 -12.03 39.70 12.15
C ASP A 144 -13.36 39.51 12.93
N SER A 145 -13.53 38.39 13.63
CA SER A 145 -14.77 38.12 14.38
C SER A 145 -14.91 39.10 15.56
N PRO A 146 -16.03 39.84 15.67
CA PRO A 146 -16.24 40.79 16.77
C PRO A 146 -16.47 40.08 18.12
N LEU A 147 -16.78 38.79 18.11
CA LEU A 147 -17.08 37.98 19.29
C LEU A 147 -16.04 36.87 19.51
N PRO A 148 -15.69 36.54 20.77
CA PRO A 148 -14.68 35.54 21.07
C PRO A 148 -15.18 34.11 20.82
N HIS A 149 -14.30 33.27 20.29
CA HIS A 149 -14.47 31.82 20.23
C HIS A 149 -14.27 31.23 21.62
N ARG A 150 -14.98 30.13 21.91
CA ARG A 150 -14.84 29.37 23.16
C ARG A 150 -14.41 27.94 22.85
N SER A 151 -13.42 27.41 23.56
CA SER A 151 -12.95 26.03 23.39
C SER A 151 -12.70 25.42 24.75
N ARG A 152 -13.08 24.15 24.92
CA ARG A 152 -12.89 23.40 26.16
C ARG A 152 -11.97 22.22 25.91
N LEU A 153 -10.93 22.08 26.72
CA LEU A 153 -10.12 20.87 26.82
C LEU A 153 -10.50 20.12 28.10
N THR A 154 -11.06 18.93 27.94
CA THR A 154 -11.43 18.04 29.05
C THR A 154 -10.43 16.89 29.15
N ILE A 155 -9.85 16.69 30.34
CA ILE A 155 -8.95 15.57 30.65
C ILE A 155 -9.63 14.71 31.71
N VAL A 156 -9.77 13.40 31.44
CA VAL A 156 -10.47 12.47 32.32
C VAL A 156 -9.54 11.33 32.72
N LYS A 157 -9.35 11.13 34.03
CA LYS A 157 -8.82 9.89 34.61
C LYS A 157 -9.99 9.00 34.98
N LEU A 158 -10.23 7.91 34.26
CA LEU A 158 -11.23 6.93 34.68
C LEU A 158 -10.76 6.15 35.92
N ALA A 159 -11.72 5.67 36.69
CA ALA A 159 -11.49 4.63 37.70
C ALA A 159 -11.02 3.32 37.02
N GLY A 160 -10.50 2.38 37.82
CA GLY A 160 -9.85 1.15 37.40
C GLY A 160 -10.65 0.39 36.33
N SER A 161 -10.04 0.26 35.15
CA SER A 161 -10.67 -0.36 33.98
C SER A 161 -10.82 -1.88 34.11
N GLU A 162 -10.19 -2.51 35.11
CA GLU A 162 -10.36 -3.93 35.42
C GLU A 162 -11.82 -4.29 35.73
N LYS A 163 -12.59 -3.34 36.28
CA LYS A 163 -14.02 -3.51 36.58
C LYS A 163 -14.89 -3.65 35.33
N LEU A 164 -14.36 -3.35 34.14
CA LEU A 164 -15.09 -3.55 32.88
C LEU A 164 -15.17 -5.02 32.45
N SER A 165 -14.35 -5.89 33.05
CA SER A 165 -14.34 -7.33 32.75
C SER A 165 -15.37 -8.13 33.55
N ASP A 166 -15.68 -7.69 34.78
CA ASP A 166 -16.66 -8.33 35.64
C ASP A 166 -18.10 -8.00 35.21
N GLU A 167 -19.05 -8.91 35.49
CA GLU A 167 -20.46 -8.66 35.26
C GLU A 167 -21.01 -7.59 36.23
N SER A 168 -21.86 -6.68 35.73
CA SER A 168 -22.38 -5.55 36.50
C SER A 168 -23.18 -5.96 37.75
N ILE A 169 -23.87 -7.12 37.70
CA ILE A 169 -24.62 -7.66 38.85
C ILE A 169 -23.64 -8.17 39.91
N GLN A 170 -22.58 -8.88 39.51
CA GLN A 170 -21.58 -9.42 40.42
C GLN A 170 -20.81 -8.29 41.12
N LEU A 171 -20.43 -7.24 40.39
CA LEU A 171 -19.81 -6.05 40.98
C LEU A 171 -20.71 -5.34 41.99
N ARG A 172 -22.01 -5.23 41.68
CA ARG A 172 -23.00 -4.61 42.58
C ARG A 172 -23.15 -5.41 43.88
N MET A 173 -23.11 -6.74 43.80
CA MET A 173 -23.20 -7.61 44.97
C MET A 173 -21.90 -7.61 45.80
N ARG A 174 -20.73 -7.54 45.14
CA ARG A 174 -19.42 -7.59 45.80
C ARG A 174 -19.00 -6.26 46.43
N GLU A 175 -19.11 -5.17 45.68
CA GLU A 175 -18.52 -3.86 46.02
C GLU A 175 -19.58 -2.77 46.30
N GLY A 176 -20.87 -3.14 46.20
CA GLY A 176 -22.01 -2.25 46.41
C GLY A 176 -22.54 -1.59 45.13
N PRO A 177 -23.75 -0.99 45.19
CA PRO A 177 -24.47 -0.51 44.01
C PRO A 177 -23.95 0.78 43.39
N THR A 178 -23.24 1.60 44.16
CA THR A 178 -22.86 2.97 43.75
C THR A 178 -21.36 3.13 43.45
N LEU A 179 -20.50 2.26 43.99
CA LEU A 179 -19.05 2.43 43.90
C LEU A 179 -18.54 2.40 42.45
N ASN A 180 -19.00 1.41 41.67
CA ASN A 180 -18.60 1.22 40.27
C ASN A 180 -19.67 1.71 39.27
N LYS A 181 -20.72 2.38 39.75
CA LYS A 181 -21.86 2.80 38.92
C LYS A 181 -21.43 3.73 37.78
N SER A 182 -20.49 4.63 38.04
CA SER A 182 -19.93 5.57 37.05
C SER A 182 -19.25 4.88 35.87
N VAL A 183 -18.34 3.93 36.12
CA VAL A 183 -17.57 3.22 35.08
C VAL A 183 -18.45 2.23 34.32
N VAL A 184 -19.29 1.48 35.02
CA VAL A 184 -20.24 0.55 34.38
C VAL A 184 -21.27 1.32 33.54
N GLY A 185 -21.79 2.44 34.05
CA GLY A 185 -22.70 3.31 33.31
C GLY A 185 -22.03 3.93 32.08
N LEU A 186 -20.74 4.28 32.15
CA LEU A 186 -19.97 4.71 31.00
C LEU A 186 -19.83 3.62 29.94
N SER A 187 -19.54 2.39 30.35
CA SER A 187 -19.48 1.23 29.45
C SER A 187 -20.79 1.01 28.70
N GLN A 188 -21.92 1.07 29.43
CA GLN A 188 -23.25 0.96 28.83
C GLN A 188 -23.58 2.12 27.88
N TYR A 189 -23.20 3.35 28.25
CA TYR A 189 -23.36 4.53 27.39
C TYR A 189 -22.56 4.41 26.09
N VAL A 190 -21.29 3.99 26.18
CA VAL A 190 -20.43 3.76 25.01
C VAL A 190 -21.00 2.65 24.13
N ALA A 191 -21.47 1.54 24.71
CA ALA A 191 -22.11 0.47 23.96
C ALA A 191 -23.40 0.94 23.25
N ALA A 192 -24.22 1.75 23.91
CA ALA A 192 -25.43 2.34 23.31
C ALA A 192 -25.09 3.26 22.13
N LEU A 193 -24.06 4.09 22.27
CA LEU A 193 -23.58 4.98 21.21
C LEU A 193 -22.94 4.21 20.04
N ALA A 194 -22.16 3.17 20.33
CA ALA A 194 -21.53 2.34 19.29
C ALA A 194 -22.58 1.67 18.38
N ASN A 195 -23.72 1.26 18.95
CA ASN A 195 -24.83 0.67 18.20
C ASN A 195 -25.66 1.70 17.42
N GLN A 196 -25.46 3.01 17.66
CA GLN A 196 -26.21 4.10 17.03
C GLN A 196 -25.23 5.20 16.57
N PRO A 197 -24.47 5.00 15.47
CA PRO A 197 -23.45 5.95 15.05
C PRO A 197 -24.02 7.25 14.44
N TYR A 198 -25.33 7.33 14.22
CA TYR A 198 -26.00 8.46 13.56
C TYR A 198 -26.12 9.73 14.44
N PRO A 199 -26.11 10.95 13.87
CA PRO A 199 -26.19 12.21 14.63
C PRO A 199 -27.51 12.45 15.37
N ASP A 200 -28.61 11.89 14.88
CA ASP A 200 -29.99 12.08 15.37
C ASP A 200 -30.41 11.06 16.44
N ARG A 201 -29.44 10.28 16.94
CA ARG A 201 -29.64 9.29 17.99
C ARG A 201 -30.17 9.93 19.29
N ASN A 202 -31.12 9.25 19.91
CA ASN A 202 -31.58 9.60 21.25
C ASN A 202 -31.11 8.54 22.24
N VAL A 203 -29.94 8.78 22.83
CA VAL A 203 -29.42 7.97 23.92
C VAL A 203 -29.95 8.53 25.24
N SER A 204 -30.88 7.80 25.87
CA SER A 204 -31.51 8.20 27.13
C SER A 204 -30.48 8.56 28.19
N SER A 205 -30.74 9.59 29.00
CA SER A 205 -29.88 9.92 30.15
C SER A 205 -29.69 8.70 31.04
N PHE A 206 -28.44 8.30 31.23
CA PHE A 206 -28.09 7.20 32.11
C PHE A 206 -28.21 7.65 33.58
N ASP A 207 -28.57 6.71 34.45
CA ASP A 207 -28.67 6.93 35.90
C ASP A 207 -27.29 7.17 36.56
N ALA A 208 -26.18 6.99 35.83
CA ALA A 208 -24.83 7.30 36.30
C ALA A 208 -24.44 8.76 36.02
N LYS A 209 -23.74 9.41 36.94
CA LYS A 209 -23.30 10.82 36.78
C LYS A 209 -22.23 11.00 35.70
N LEU A 210 -21.30 10.05 35.55
CA LEU A 210 -20.16 10.18 34.63
C LEU A 210 -20.57 10.31 33.15
N PRO A 211 -21.44 9.45 32.58
CA PRO A 211 -21.93 9.63 31.22
C PRO A 211 -22.60 10.98 30.99
N ASN A 212 -23.31 11.51 32.00
CA ASN A 212 -23.99 12.81 31.90
C ASN A 212 -23.00 13.98 31.83
N ILE A 213 -21.88 13.90 32.56
CA ILE A 213 -20.80 14.89 32.48
C ILE A 213 -20.10 14.81 31.13
N LEU A 214 -19.91 13.60 30.58
CA LEU A 214 -19.14 13.35 29.35
C LEU A 214 -19.97 13.31 28.06
N LYS A 215 -21.17 13.90 28.06
CA LYS A 215 -22.08 13.87 26.90
C LYS A 215 -21.49 14.57 25.68
N ASP A 216 -20.79 15.68 25.87
CA ASP A 216 -20.16 16.41 24.77
C ASP A 216 -18.88 15.68 24.32
N GLU A 217 -18.14 15.08 25.24
CA GLU A 217 -16.89 14.35 25.00
C GLU A 217 -17.10 13.01 24.27
N ILE A 218 -18.19 12.29 24.54
CA ILE A 218 -18.43 10.96 23.96
C ILE A 218 -19.78 10.97 23.25
N GLY A 219 -19.73 10.95 21.92
CA GLY A 219 -20.88 11.04 21.03
C GLY A 219 -21.37 12.47 20.75
N GLY A 220 -20.62 13.50 21.12
CA GLY A 220 -21.04 14.90 21.01
C GLY A 220 -20.07 15.81 20.25
N ASN A 221 -20.11 17.10 20.58
CA ASN A 221 -19.26 18.16 20.00
C ASN A 221 -17.88 18.20 20.68
N CYS A 222 -17.05 17.19 20.43
CA CYS A 222 -15.68 17.14 20.95
C CYS A 222 -14.75 16.30 20.06
N LYS A 223 -13.48 16.70 19.96
CA LYS A 223 -12.42 15.87 19.36
C LYS A 223 -11.80 15.00 20.46
N THR A 224 -12.27 13.76 20.56
CA THR A 224 -11.91 12.88 21.67
C THR A 224 -10.79 11.93 21.30
N ARG A 225 -9.82 11.78 22.22
CA ARG A 225 -8.75 10.79 22.14
C ARG A 225 -8.72 10.01 23.44
N ALA A 226 -8.81 8.69 23.34
CA ALA A 226 -8.65 7.78 24.47
C ALA A 226 -7.22 7.22 24.50
N ILE A 227 -6.58 7.27 25.66
CA ILE A 227 -5.29 6.62 25.91
C ILE A 227 -5.56 5.47 26.86
N VAL A 228 -5.29 4.25 26.42
CA VAL A 228 -5.55 3.03 27.17
C VAL A 228 -4.22 2.43 27.60
N CYS A 229 -4.00 2.33 28.91
CA CYS A 229 -2.80 1.78 29.50
C CYS A 229 -3.01 0.32 29.86
N LEU A 230 -2.35 -0.60 29.15
CA LEU A 230 -2.43 -2.03 29.40
C LEU A 230 -1.18 -2.48 30.15
N LYS A 231 -1.35 -3.27 31.22
CA LYS A 231 -0.22 -3.89 31.93
C LYS A 231 0.15 -5.21 31.22
N PRO A 232 1.44 -5.47 30.94
CA PRO A 232 1.86 -6.66 30.18
C PRO A 232 1.46 -7.98 30.85
N ASP A 233 1.48 -8.04 32.19
CA ASP A 233 1.10 -9.23 32.97
C ASP A 233 -0.36 -9.16 33.49
N SER A 234 -1.29 -8.60 32.72
CA SER A 234 -2.70 -8.54 33.12
C SER A 234 -3.40 -9.88 32.90
N ASP A 235 -4.36 -10.22 33.76
CA ASP A 235 -5.21 -11.39 33.55
C ASP A 235 -5.89 -11.34 32.17
N PRO A 236 -5.92 -12.44 31.40
CA PRO A 236 -6.53 -12.47 30.06
C PRO A 236 -7.99 -12.01 30.03
N ASN A 237 -8.75 -12.30 31.09
CA ASN A 237 -10.16 -11.89 31.21
C ASN A 237 -10.29 -10.37 31.37
N ILE A 238 -9.43 -9.77 32.21
CA ILE A 238 -9.36 -8.32 32.42
C ILE A 238 -8.98 -7.64 31.10
N LEU A 239 -7.95 -8.15 30.43
CA LEU A 239 -7.48 -7.64 29.14
C LEU A 239 -8.59 -7.71 28.08
N THR A 240 -9.31 -8.83 28.00
CA THR A 240 -10.43 -9.01 27.06
C THR A 240 -11.56 -8.01 27.33
N GLY A 241 -11.92 -7.80 28.60
CA GLY A 241 -12.94 -6.81 28.99
C GLY A 241 -12.57 -5.39 28.57
N ILE A 242 -11.31 -5.00 28.80
CA ILE A 242 -10.78 -3.68 28.41
C ILE A 242 -10.75 -3.54 26.89
N LEU A 243 -10.24 -4.53 26.15
CA LEU A 243 -10.18 -4.49 24.69
C LEU A 243 -11.57 -4.46 24.04
N ARG A 244 -12.56 -5.14 24.62
CA ARG A 244 -13.96 -5.05 24.19
C ARG A 244 -14.50 -3.64 24.34
N PHE A 245 -14.27 -3.01 25.49
CA PHE A 245 -14.64 -1.61 25.71
C PHE A 245 -13.93 -0.66 24.72
N CYS A 246 -12.63 -0.89 24.44
CA CYS A 246 -11.88 -0.12 23.44
C CYS A 246 -12.46 -0.26 22.03
N SER A 247 -12.84 -1.47 21.65
CA SER A 247 -13.49 -1.76 20.37
C SER A 247 -14.80 -0.98 20.24
N GLN A 248 -15.66 -1.02 21.26
CA GLN A 248 -16.90 -0.24 21.30
C GLN A 248 -16.63 1.27 21.25
N LEU A 249 -15.66 1.75 22.03
CA LEU A 249 -15.29 3.16 22.05
C LEU A 249 -14.79 3.66 20.69
N SER A 250 -14.08 2.81 19.93
CA SER A 250 -13.60 3.14 18.58
C SER A 250 -14.71 3.25 17.54
N GLN A 251 -15.88 2.67 17.82
CA GLN A 251 -17.06 2.75 16.95
C GLN A 251 -17.92 4.00 17.24
N VAL A 252 -17.69 4.68 18.36
CA VAL A 252 -18.42 5.91 18.70
C VAL A 252 -17.96 7.06 17.82
N VAL A 253 -18.89 7.65 17.06
CA VAL A 253 -18.63 8.81 16.20
C VAL A 253 -19.02 10.11 16.92
N ASN A 254 -18.07 11.04 17.01
CA ASN A 254 -18.29 12.41 17.50
C ASN A 254 -18.52 13.38 16.33
N PHE A 255 -19.19 14.50 16.60
CA PHE A 255 -19.53 15.53 15.61
C PHE A 255 -18.96 16.89 16.04
N PRO A 256 -17.62 17.06 16.00
CA PRO A 256 -16.99 18.31 16.43
C PRO A 256 -17.27 19.44 15.45
N VAL A 257 -17.74 20.58 15.97
CA VAL A 257 -17.96 21.82 15.22
C VAL A 257 -17.08 22.94 15.77
N LEU A 258 -16.80 23.95 14.93
CA LEU A 258 -16.08 25.14 15.39
C LEU A 258 -16.99 25.93 16.34
N ASN A 259 -16.52 26.15 17.57
CA ASN A 259 -17.27 26.87 18.60
C ASN A 259 -17.09 28.39 18.46
N ASP A 260 -17.56 28.92 17.33
CA ASP A 260 -17.72 30.35 17.11
C ASP A 260 -18.95 30.89 17.85
N SER A 261 -19.08 32.22 17.88
CA SER A 261 -20.16 32.88 18.61
C SER A 261 -21.55 32.48 18.09
N PHE A 262 -21.70 32.31 16.78
CA PHE A 262 -22.95 31.91 16.14
C PHE A 262 -23.34 30.48 16.52
N THR A 263 -22.41 29.53 16.42
CA THR A 263 -22.62 28.12 16.81
C THR A 263 -22.95 28.03 18.29
N GLN A 264 -22.27 28.79 19.15
CA GLN A 264 -22.55 28.82 20.58
C GLN A 264 -23.96 29.33 20.89
N GLN A 265 -24.43 30.36 20.19
CA GLN A 265 -25.81 30.87 20.34
C GLN A 265 -26.83 29.82 19.87
N LEU A 266 -26.59 29.19 18.73
CA LEU A 266 -27.47 28.16 18.19
C LEU A 266 -27.56 26.93 19.13
N VAL A 267 -26.42 26.46 19.63
CA VAL A 267 -26.36 25.39 20.64
C VAL A 267 -27.13 25.79 21.91
N THR A 268 -26.97 27.03 22.36
CA THR A 268 -27.69 27.55 23.53
C THR A 268 -29.20 27.56 23.30
N GLN A 269 -29.64 28.01 22.13
CA GLN A 269 -31.06 28.04 21.76
C GLN A 269 -31.66 26.62 21.72
N PHE A 270 -30.95 25.65 21.11
CA PHE A 270 -31.41 24.26 21.07
C PHE A 270 -31.45 23.63 22.46
N ARG A 271 -30.43 23.85 23.30
CA ARG A 271 -30.41 23.36 24.68
C ARG A 271 -31.54 23.97 25.51
N ALA A 272 -31.82 25.28 25.37
CA ALA A 272 -32.95 25.92 26.02
C ALA A 272 -34.28 25.28 25.61
N LYS A 273 -34.49 25.02 24.32
CA LYS A 273 -35.69 24.35 23.82
C LYS A 273 -35.82 22.93 24.36
N ILE A 274 -34.72 22.17 24.42
CA ILE A 274 -34.71 20.82 25.00
C ILE A 274 -35.07 20.86 26.50
N LEU A 275 -34.55 21.83 27.25
CA LEU A 275 -34.89 22.00 28.67
C LEU A 275 -36.37 22.34 28.87
N THR A 276 -36.94 23.24 28.07
CA THR A 276 -38.37 23.58 28.12
C THR A 276 -39.25 22.36 27.80
N LEU A 277 -38.89 21.58 26.77
CA LEU A 277 -39.63 20.38 26.40
C LEU A 277 -39.56 19.30 27.49
N LYS A 278 -38.39 19.10 28.11
CA LYS A 278 -38.25 18.19 29.27
C LYS A 278 -39.09 18.65 30.47
N GLY A 279 -39.19 19.96 30.70
CA GLY A 279 -40.00 20.54 31.80
C GLY A 279 -41.51 20.47 31.57
N GLY A 280 -41.98 20.60 30.32
CA GLY A 280 -43.41 20.61 29.96
C GLY A 280 -44.11 19.25 30.06
N ILE A 281 -43.35 18.14 30.05
CA ILE A 281 -43.90 16.78 30.17
C ILE A 281 -44.22 16.41 31.64
N GLY A 282 -43.81 17.24 32.62
CA GLY A 282 -43.94 16.95 34.06
C GLY A 282 -45.15 17.58 34.79
N LEU A 283 -45.99 18.39 34.13
CA LEU A 283 -47.06 19.16 34.77
C LEU A 283 -48.41 18.94 34.06
N GLY A 284 -49.18 17.94 34.49
CA GLY A 284 -50.48 17.66 33.90
C GLY A 284 -51.37 16.74 34.73
N ALA A 285 -51.81 17.19 35.90
CA ALA A 285 -53.00 16.62 36.56
C ALA A 285 -53.53 17.56 37.66
N GLY A 286 -54.76 18.05 37.45
CA GLY A 286 -55.65 18.50 38.52
C GLY A 286 -56.00 19.99 38.48
N LEU A 287 -57.28 20.29 38.21
CA LEU A 287 -58.13 21.13 39.07
C LEU A 287 -59.63 20.95 38.69
N PRO A 288 -60.57 21.18 39.62
CA PRO A 288 -61.89 20.57 39.63
C PRO A 288 -63.09 21.56 39.56
N ASN A 289 -64.23 21.01 39.15
CA ASN A 289 -65.64 21.20 39.59
C ASN A 289 -66.36 22.58 39.69
N THR A 290 -67.56 22.54 39.06
CA THR A 290 -68.92 22.98 39.48
C THR A 290 -69.33 24.46 39.54
N TYR A 291 -70.33 24.80 38.72
CA TYR A 291 -71.42 25.77 39.00
C TYR A 291 -72.74 25.32 38.31
N GLN A 292 -73.85 26.01 38.62
CA GLN A 292 -75.21 25.49 38.85
C GLN A 292 -76.19 25.52 37.66
N LEU A 293 -77.24 24.69 37.74
CA LEU A 293 -78.20 24.24 36.71
C LEU A 293 -79.10 25.31 36.01
N GLY A 294 -79.07 26.58 36.42
CA GLY A 294 -79.93 27.64 35.87
C GLY A 294 -79.33 28.38 34.67
N ASP A 295 -78.05 28.73 34.77
CA ASP A 295 -77.26 29.31 33.66
C ASP A 295 -76.86 28.26 32.63
N VAL A 296 -76.93 26.98 33.01
CA VAL A 296 -76.57 25.83 32.17
C VAL A 296 -77.40 25.75 30.91
N GLN A 297 -78.62 26.28 30.78
CA GLN A 297 -79.37 26.14 29.52
C GLN A 297 -78.94 27.12 28.42
N ASP A 298 -78.67 28.37 28.79
CA ASP A 298 -78.17 29.38 27.86
C ASP A 298 -76.66 29.23 27.63
N GLU A 299 -75.93 28.82 28.67
CA GLU A 299 -74.54 28.43 28.56
C GLU A 299 -74.39 27.08 27.86
N LEU A 300 -75.33 26.12 27.94
CA LEU A 300 -75.33 24.90 27.11
C LEU A 300 -75.57 25.23 25.65
N ARG A 301 -76.41 26.22 25.32
CA ARG A 301 -76.55 26.68 23.93
C ARG A 301 -75.28 27.34 23.41
N ARG A 302 -74.65 28.22 24.21
CA ARG A 302 -73.36 28.83 23.88
C ARG A 302 -72.23 27.81 23.80
N ILE A 303 -72.15 26.89 24.76
CA ILE A 303 -71.20 25.76 24.82
C ILE A 303 -71.52 24.75 23.73
N GLN A 304 -72.75 24.59 23.25
CA GLN A 304 -73.10 23.74 22.10
C GLN A 304 -72.63 24.37 20.79
N THR A 305 -72.82 25.68 20.61
CA THR A 305 -72.26 26.42 19.46
C THR A 305 -70.74 26.44 19.51
N GLU A 306 -70.16 26.67 20.68
CA GLU A 306 -68.71 26.65 20.88
C GLU A 306 -68.15 25.23 20.77
N ASN A 307 -68.88 24.18 21.18
CA ASN A 307 -68.51 22.78 20.92
C ASN A 307 -68.62 22.44 19.43
N LEU A 308 -69.56 23.02 18.68
CA LEU A 308 -69.64 22.87 17.25
C LEU A 308 -68.44 23.52 16.55
N GLU A 309 -68.09 24.74 16.95
CA GLU A 309 -66.88 25.42 16.45
C GLU A 309 -65.59 24.75 16.90
N LEU A 310 -65.53 24.22 18.12
CA LEU A 310 -64.39 23.45 18.63
C LEU A 310 -64.32 22.07 17.99
N ARG A 311 -65.45 21.44 17.63
CA ARG A 311 -65.47 20.22 16.82
C ARG A 311 -64.97 20.47 15.41
N ASP A 312 -65.43 21.54 14.76
CA ASP A 312 -64.96 21.92 13.42
C ASP A 312 -63.47 22.32 13.45
N ARG A 313 -63.01 23.04 14.49
CA ARG A 313 -61.57 23.28 14.71
C ARG A 313 -60.80 22.00 15.01
N ASN A 314 -61.34 21.10 15.82
CA ASN A 314 -60.70 19.82 16.10
C ASN A 314 -60.62 18.96 14.85
N GLU A 315 -61.65 18.93 14.01
CA GLU A 315 -61.69 18.18 12.77
C GLU A 315 -60.64 18.74 11.78
N ARG A 316 -60.56 20.06 11.63
CA ARG A 316 -59.47 20.72 10.87
C ARG A 316 -58.09 20.49 11.48
N LEU A 317 -57.98 20.42 12.80
CA LEU A 317 -56.73 20.09 13.48
C LEU A 317 -56.37 18.61 13.29
N HIS A 318 -57.34 17.71 13.23
CA HIS A 318 -57.14 16.28 12.94
C HIS A 318 -56.73 16.08 11.48
N GLU A 319 -57.36 16.75 10.52
CA GLU A 319 -56.94 16.74 9.12
C GLU A 319 -55.51 17.30 8.95
N ARG A 320 -55.17 18.38 9.68
CA ARG A 320 -53.79 18.89 9.71
C ARG A 320 -52.84 17.92 10.39
N LEU A 321 -53.25 17.25 11.47
CA LEU A 321 -52.45 16.24 12.15
C LEU A 321 -52.21 15.04 11.24
N GLU A 322 -53.20 14.63 10.46
CA GLU A 322 -53.12 13.54 9.49
C GLU A 322 -52.24 13.91 8.29
N GLN A 323 -52.33 15.15 7.79
CA GLN A 323 -51.38 15.67 6.79
C GLN A 323 -49.96 15.75 7.34
N VAL A 324 -49.79 16.20 8.58
CA VAL A 324 -48.48 16.25 9.23
C VAL A 324 -47.95 14.84 9.49
N GLN A 325 -48.77 13.89 9.91
CA GLN A 325 -48.41 12.47 10.06
C GLN A 325 -48.06 11.83 8.73
N GLY A 326 -48.80 12.11 7.66
CA GLY A 326 -48.48 11.65 6.30
C GLY A 326 -47.16 12.21 5.79
N ARG A 327 -46.90 13.51 6.02
CA ARG A 327 -45.60 14.12 5.74
C ARG A 327 -44.49 13.54 6.61
N PHE A 328 -44.75 13.24 7.88
CA PHE A 328 -43.79 12.59 8.77
C PHE A 328 -43.50 11.15 8.34
N GLY A 329 -44.50 10.43 7.84
CA GLY A 329 -44.36 9.09 7.26
C GLY A 329 -43.49 9.11 6.02
N ASN A 330 -43.77 10.01 5.07
CA ASN A 330 -42.96 10.18 3.86
C ASN A 330 -41.54 10.66 4.18
N LEU A 331 -41.37 11.51 5.18
CA LEU A 331 -40.06 11.96 5.65
C LEU A 331 -39.30 10.83 6.37
N ALA A 332 -40.01 9.96 7.09
CA ALA A 332 -39.41 8.79 7.72
C ALA A 332 -38.95 7.77 6.69
N THR A 333 -39.74 7.51 5.64
CA THR A 333 -39.36 6.58 4.56
C THR A 333 -38.19 7.12 3.73
N THR A 334 -38.18 8.41 3.40
CA THR A 334 -37.05 9.02 2.68
C THR A 334 -35.79 9.06 3.53
N LYS A 335 -35.92 9.29 4.85
CA LYS A 335 -34.79 9.19 5.79
C LYS A 335 -34.26 7.77 5.92
N THR A 336 -35.13 6.75 5.96
CA THR A 336 -34.68 5.35 6.00
C THR A 336 -33.99 4.95 4.70
N ASP A 337 -34.51 5.39 3.55
CA ASP A 337 -33.90 5.12 2.24
C ASP A 337 -32.53 5.79 2.12
N LEU A 338 -32.43 7.08 2.51
CA LEU A 338 -31.16 7.80 2.51
C LEU A 338 -30.14 7.18 3.49
N SER A 339 -30.60 6.74 4.67
CA SER A 339 -29.75 6.04 5.64
C SER A 339 -29.26 4.69 5.11
N SER A 340 -30.09 3.96 4.36
CA SER A 340 -29.70 2.69 3.74
C SER A 340 -28.69 2.88 2.59
N GLN A 341 -28.85 3.93 1.78
CA GLN A 341 -27.88 4.29 0.75
C GLN A 341 -26.55 4.76 1.34
N LEU A 342 -26.58 5.51 2.45
CA LEU A 342 -25.38 5.95 3.16
C LEU A 342 -24.59 4.73 3.69
N LEU A 343 -25.30 3.76 4.29
CA LEU A 343 -24.72 2.52 4.81
C LEU A 343 -24.01 1.73 3.70
N LEU A 344 -24.66 1.58 2.54
CA LEU A 344 -24.06 0.92 1.38
C LEU A 344 -22.81 1.67 0.88
N SER A 345 -22.84 3.00 0.87
CA SER A 345 -21.68 3.81 0.48
C SER A 345 -20.51 3.68 1.48
N GLU A 346 -20.82 3.60 2.79
CA GLU A 346 -19.80 3.39 3.82
C GLU A 346 -19.23 1.96 3.76
N GLU A 347 -20.05 0.95 3.48
CA GLU A 347 -19.59 -0.42 3.24
C GLU A 347 -18.65 -0.50 2.02
N GLU A 348 -18.97 0.20 0.94
CA GLU A 348 -18.09 0.30 -0.24
C GLU A 348 -16.79 1.02 0.09
N LYS A 349 -16.84 2.12 0.85
CA LYS A 349 -15.65 2.86 1.30
C LYS A 349 -14.77 2.01 2.22
N LEU A 350 -15.37 1.20 3.10
CA LEU A 350 -14.66 0.26 3.96
C LEU A 350 -14.03 -0.87 3.15
N LYS A 351 -14.71 -1.39 2.12
CA LYS A 351 -14.13 -2.37 1.18
C LYS A 351 -12.91 -1.79 0.47
N VAL A 352 -13.01 -0.56 -0.06
CA VAL A 352 -11.88 0.13 -0.70
C VAL A 352 -10.73 0.36 0.27
N SER A 353 -11.03 0.81 1.49
CA SER A 353 -10.02 1.05 2.53
C SER A 353 -9.33 -0.25 2.95
N LYS A 354 -10.08 -1.36 3.06
CA LYS A 354 -9.53 -2.69 3.31
C LYS A 354 -8.59 -3.13 2.18
N THR A 355 -9.01 -3.00 0.92
CA THR A 355 -8.15 -3.35 -0.22
C THR A 355 -6.89 -2.48 -0.29
N LEU A 356 -6.97 -1.22 0.12
CA LEU A 356 -5.81 -0.32 0.19
C LEU A 356 -4.81 -0.79 1.26
N VAL A 357 -5.30 -1.17 2.44
CA VAL A 357 -4.46 -1.72 3.53
C VAL A 357 -3.85 -3.05 3.11
N ASP A 358 -4.63 -3.95 2.50
CA ASP A 358 -4.14 -5.23 2.00
C ASP A 358 -3.03 -5.03 0.95
N LEU A 359 -3.22 -4.10 0.00
CA LEU A 359 -2.20 -3.70 -0.96
C LEU A 359 -0.96 -3.10 -0.30
N GLN A 360 -1.13 -2.32 0.78
CA GLN A 360 -0.01 -1.72 1.50
C GLN A 360 0.79 -2.78 2.27
N ILE A 361 0.12 -3.81 2.81
CA ILE A 361 0.77 -4.97 3.43
C ILE A 361 1.52 -5.77 2.36
N GLU A 362 0.92 -6.02 1.20
CA GLU A 362 1.56 -6.73 0.10
C GLU A 362 2.79 -5.98 -0.44
N ASN A 363 2.69 -4.65 -0.58
CA ASN A 363 3.82 -3.80 -0.99
C ASN A 363 4.96 -3.83 0.04
N ASN A 364 4.65 -3.86 1.33
CA ASN A 364 5.65 -4.00 2.38
C ASN A 364 6.30 -5.38 2.37
N LYS A 365 5.54 -6.46 2.14
CA LYS A 365 6.10 -7.81 1.96
C LYS A 365 7.04 -7.88 0.77
N LEU A 366 6.65 -7.34 -0.38
CA LEU A 366 7.51 -7.27 -1.57
C LEU A 366 8.79 -6.46 -1.30
N LYS A 367 8.71 -5.37 -0.52
CA LYS A 367 9.90 -4.62 -0.10
C LYS A 367 10.82 -5.43 0.80
N GLU A 368 10.27 -6.17 1.77
CA GLU A 368 11.07 -7.06 2.64
C GLU A 368 11.75 -8.17 1.84
N GLU A 369 11.05 -8.77 0.87
CA GLU A 369 11.61 -9.77 -0.05
C GLU A 369 12.73 -9.15 -0.91
N HIS A 370 12.51 -7.97 -1.48
CA HIS A 370 13.54 -7.26 -2.23
C HIS A 370 14.77 -6.88 -1.38
N GLU A 371 14.57 -6.50 -0.12
CA GLU A 371 15.68 -6.22 0.80
C GLU A 371 16.47 -7.49 1.15
N LYS A 372 15.78 -8.61 1.33
CA LYS A 372 16.41 -9.92 1.52
C LYS A 372 17.21 -10.35 0.30
N ASP A 373 16.62 -10.28 -0.88
CA ASP A 373 17.29 -10.62 -2.14
C ASP A 373 18.50 -9.72 -2.39
N LYS A 374 18.36 -8.42 -2.09
CA LYS A 374 19.47 -7.47 -2.15
C LYS A 374 20.59 -7.87 -1.20
N PHE A 375 20.27 -8.27 0.03
CA PHE A 375 21.26 -8.73 1.01
C PHE A 375 21.97 -10.01 0.52
N GLU A 376 21.23 -10.98 -0.01
CA GLU A 376 21.80 -12.21 -0.59
C GLU A 376 22.72 -11.90 -1.79
N LEU A 377 22.31 -11.01 -2.69
CA LEU A 377 23.11 -10.57 -3.82
C LEU A 377 24.37 -9.83 -3.37
N THR A 378 24.28 -8.95 -2.37
CA THR A 378 25.47 -8.26 -1.83
C THR A 378 26.47 -9.25 -1.23
N ASN A 379 26.00 -10.29 -0.54
CA ASN A 379 26.88 -11.33 -0.01
C ASN A 379 27.54 -12.16 -1.13
N LYS A 380 26.81 -12.47 -2.20
CA LYS A 380 27.37 -13.13 -3.38
C LYS A 380 28.40 -12.25 -4.11
N ILE A 381 28.14 -10.96 -4.24
CA ILE A 381 29.10 -10.01 -4.82
C ILE A 381 30.37 -9.98 -3.99
N LEU A 382 30.27 -9.87 -2.66
CA LEU A 382 31.43 -9.90 -1.77
C LEU A 382 32.23 -11.20 -1.87
N ALA A 383 31.55 -12.34 -2.00
CA ALA A 383 32.23 -13.62 -2.23
C ALA A 383 32.97 -13.65 -3.57
N LEU A 384 32.32 -13.19 -4.65
CA LEU A 384 32.93 -13.12 -5.97
C LEU A 384 34.08 -12.10 -6.03
N GLU A 385 33.99 -10.99 -5.31
CA GLU A 385 35.07 -10.00 -5.19
C GLU A 385 36.29 -10.60 -4.47
N ASN A 386 36.07 -11.39 -3.42
CA ASN A 386 37.16 -12.11 -2.73
C ASN A 386 37.81 -13.15 -3.67
N ASP A 387 37.00 -13.96 -4.37
CA ASP A 387 37.51 -14.94 -5.33
C ASP A 387 38.29 -14.26 -6.48
N LEU A 388 37.81 -13.10 -6.96
CA LEU A 388 38.50 -12.31 -7.98
C LEU A 388 39.85 -11.80 -7.46
N LEU A 389 39.89 -11.28 -6.24
CA LEU A 389 41.15 -10.84 -5.61
C LEU A 389 42.14 -12.00 -5.48
N GLU A 390 41.69 -13.18 -5.10
CA GLU A 390 42.54 -14.37 -5.01
C GLU A 390 43.11 -14.75 -6.39
N VAL A 391 42.26 -14.79 -7.43
CA VAL A 391 42.70 -15.06 -8.81
C VAL A 391 43.67 -13.99 -9.32
N GLU A 392 43.47 -12.71 -8.97
CA GLU A 392 44.39 -11.64 -9.34
C GLU A 392 45.76 -11.76 -8.66
N LEU A 393 45.79 -12.16 -7.40
CA LEU A 393 47.03 -12.45 -6.66
C LEU A 393 47.79 -13.62 -7.31
N GLU A 394 47.09 -14.70 -7.64
CA GLU A 394 47.70 -15.83 -8.36
C GLU A 394 48.22 -15.42 -9.73
N ARG A 395 47.44 -14.65 -10.51
CA ARG A 395 47.87 -14.10 -11.81
C ARG A 395 49.15 -13.30 -11.67
N ASN A 396 49.26 -12.45 -10.66
CA ASN A 396 50.44 -11.63 -10.41
C ASN A 396 51.65 -12.49 -10.04
N LYS A 397 51.46 -13.53 -9.22
CA LYS A 397 52.51 -14.49 -8.88
C LYS A 397 53.02 -15.22 -10.13
N TYR A 398 52.14 -15.79 -10.94
CA TYR A 398 52.54 -16.47 -12.17
C TYR A 398 53.18 -15.53 -13.19
N LYS A 399 52.73 -14.27 -13.25
CA LYS A 399 53.36 -13.24 -14.09
C LYS A 399 54.80 -12.97 -13.66
N SER A 400 55.06 -12.87 -12.35
CA SER A 400 56.42 -12.73 -11.81
C SER A 400 57.27 -13.97 -12.07
N GLU A 401 56.74 -15.17 -11.86
CA GLU A 401 57.44 -16.43 -12.16
C GLU A 401 57.78 -16.57 -13.65
N SER A 402 56.85 -16.20 -14.53
CA SER A 402 57.08 -16.16 -15.97
C SER A 402 58.16 -15.15 -16.36
N HIS A 403 58.18 -13.98 -15.72
CA HIS A 403 59.21 -12.97 -15.97
C HIS A 403 60.60 -13.48 -15.53
N ASN A 404 60.71 -14.02 -14.33
CA ASN A 404 61.95 -14.61 -13.81
C ASN A 404 62.44 -15.77 -14.69
N ALA A 405 61.53 -16.61 -15.19
CA ALA A 405 61.86 -17.70 -16.10
C ALA A 405 62.37 -17.19 -17.46
N LYS A 406 61.76 -16.12 -18.00
CA LYS A 406 62.22 -15.46 -19.24
C LYS A 406 63.60 -14.84 -19.07
N GLU A 407 63.88 -14.19 -17.95
CA GLU A 407 65.21 -13.63 -17.67
C GLU A 407 66.27 -14.72 -17.59
N ARG A 408 65.99 -15.81 -16.86
CA ARG A 408 66.91 -16.97 -16.80
C ARG A 408 67.13 -17.62 -18.16
N LEU A 409 66.09 -17.69 -19.00
CA LEU A 409 66.23 -18.21 -20.36
C LEU A 409 67.13 -17.30 -21.20
N ALA A 410 66.97 -15.98 -21.10
CA ALA A 410 67.82 -15.03 -21.81
C ALA A 410 69.29 -15.11 -21.36
N GLU A 411 69.53 -15.32 -20.06
CA GLU A 411 70.87 -15.55 -19.51
C GLU A 411 71.49 -16.86 -20.06
N MET A 412 70.75 -17.97 -20.01
CA MET A 412 71.20 -19.24 -20.57
C MET A 412 71.42 -19.18 -22.10
N GLU A 413 70.62 -18.41 -22.83
CA GLU A 413 70.81 -18.19 -24.27
C GLU A 413 72.08 -17.39 -24.57
N LYS A 414 72.43 -16.44 -23.69
CA LYS A 414 73.70 -15.72 -23.75
C LYS A 414 74.86 -16.68 -23.48
N ASP A 415 74.80 -17.44 -22.39
CA ASP A 415 75.84 -18.43 -22.05
C ASP A 415 76.04 -19.45 -23.18
N ARG A 416 74.94 -19.89 -23.83
CA ARG A 416 75.02 -20.79 -25.00
C ARG A 416 75.73 -20.15 -26.19
N LYS A 417 75.53 -18.84 -26.43
CA LYS A 417 76.22 -18.10 -27.49
C LYS A 417 77.71 -17.95 -27.16
N ASP A 418 78.02 -17.53 -25.95
CA ASP A 418 79.39 -17.37 -25.47
C ASP A 418 80.15 -18.71 -25.58
N LEU A 419 79.55 -19.82 -25.15
CA LEU A 419 80.13 -21.16 -25.28
C LEU A 419 80.26 -21.62 -26.74
N ALA A 420 79.33 -21.24 -27.62
CA ALA A 420 79.43 -21.55 -29.05
C ALA A 420 80.61 -20.79 -29.69
N ASP A 421 80.81 -19.53 -29.31
CA ASP A 421 81.93 -18.71 -29.76
C ASP A 421 83.26 -19.29 -29.24
N GLU A 422 83.33 -19.67 -27.96
CA GLU A 422 84.47 -20.39 -27.39
C GLU A 422 84.75 -21.71 -28.13
N TYR A 423 83.72 -22.50 -28.45
CA TYR A 423 83.88 -23.73 -29.21
C TYR A 423 84.42 -23.48 -30.62
N VAL A 424 83.97 -22.42 -31.30
CA VAL A 424 84.50 -22.03 -32.62
C VAL A 424 85.98 -21.65 -32.50
N THR A 425 86.37 -20.85 -31.51
CA THR A 425 87.78 -20.50 -31.29
C THR A 425 88.63 -21.75 -31.01
N LEU A 426 88.17 -22.65 -30.15
CA LEU A 426 88.86 -23.88 -29.82
C LEU A 426 89.00 -24.82 -31.02
N LYS A 427 87.94 -24.96 -31.83
CA LYS A 427 87.99 -25.75 -33.08
C LYS A 427 88.98 -25.16 -34.07
N THR A 428 89.07 -23.84 -34.17
CA THR A 428 90.03 -23.16 -35.04
C THR A 428 91.47 -23.44 -34.58
N ASN A 429 91.72 -23.36 -33.27
CA ASN A 429 93.01 -23.72 -32.67
C ASN A 429 93.36 -25.20 -32.89
N TYR A 430 92.40 -26.11 -32.75
CA TYR A 430 92.60 -27.53 -33.01
C TYR A 430 92.98 -27.81 -34.47
N ILE A 431 92.28 -27.17 -35.43
CA ILE A 431 92.61 -27.30 -36.86
C ILE A 431 94.02 -26.77 -37.14
N ALA A 432 94.41 -25.65 -36.53
CA ALA A 432 95.77 -25.11 -36.68
C ALA A 432 96.83 -26.10 -36.15
N ILE A 433 96.65 -26.64 -34.94
CA ILE A 433 97.57 -27.64 -34.36
C ILE A 433 97.61 -28.90 -35.23
N ASN A 434 96.47 -29.37 -35.75
CA ASN A 434 96.44 -30.56 -36.59
C ASN A 434 97.18 -30.34 -37.91
N LYS A 435 97.07 -29.14 -38.49
CA LYS A 435 97.84 -28.75 -39.69
C LYS A 435 99.33 -28.69 -39.40
N ASP A 436 99.74 -28.15 -38.24
CA ASP A 436 101.15 -28.14 -37.83
C ASP A 436 101.67 -29.56 -37.62
N HIS A 437 100.87 -30.44 -37.00
CA HIS A 437 101.21 -31.86 -36.83
C HIS A 437 101.36 -32.58 -38.18
N GLU A 438 100.45 -32.38 -39.13
CA GLU A 438 100.56 -32.93 -40.49
C GLU A 438 101.82 -32.43 -41.21
N GLN A 439 102.18 -31.16 -41.07
CA GLN A 439 103.43 -30.62 -41.62
C GLN A 439 104.67 -31.27 -41.00
N GLN A 440 104.68 -31.53 -39.68
CA GLN A 440 105.78 -32.23 -39.03
C GLN A 440 105.83 -33.70 -39.47
N SER A 441 104.69 -34.37 -39.62
CA SER A 441 104.62 -35.74 -40.14
C SER A 441 105.15 -35.84 -41.56
N ALA A 442 104.79 -34.90 -42.45
CA ALA A 442 105.31 -34.86 -43.82
C ALA A 442 106.84 -34.66 -43.86
N LYS A 443 107.39 -33.79 -42.98
CA LYS A 443 108.86 -33.64 -42.83
C LYS A 443 109.52 -34.91 -42.32
N LEU A 444 108.89 -35.63 -41.39
CA LEU A 444 109.40 -36.92 -40.89
C LEU A 444 109.36 -38.00 -41.97
N GLU A 445 108.32 -38.03 -42.81
CA GLU A 445 108.23 -38.92 -43.96
C GLU A 445 109.28 -38.61 -45.02
N GLU A 446 109.52 -37.33 -45.33
CA GLU A 446 110.57 -36.88 -46.24
C GLU A 446 111.96 -37.30 -45.73
N LEU A 447 112.26 -37.04 -44.45
CA LEU A 447 113.51 -37.48 -43.82
C LEU A 447 113.65 -39.01 -43.80
N SER A 448 112.55 -39.74 -43.59
CA SER A 448 112.54 -41.21 -43.65
C SER A 448 112.82 -41.71 -45.06
N MET A 449 112.31 -41.05 -46.10
CA MET A 449 112.58 -41.37 -47.50
C MET A 449 114.02 -41.06 -47.88
N GLU A 450 114.60 -39.95 -47.40
CA GLU A 450 116.02 -39.64 -47.55
C GLU A 450 116.91 -40.70 -46.89
N LEU A 451 116.57 -41.14 -45.68
CA LEU A 451 117.25 -42.24 -44.99
C LEU A 451 117.14 -43.55 -45.76
N LEU A 452 115.97 -43.88 -46.32
CA LEU A 452 115.79 -45.07 -47.14
C LEU A 452 116.62 -45.01 -48.42
N ASN A 453 116.68 -43.85 -49.07
CA ASN A 453 117.51 -43.63 -50.25
C ASN A 453 119.01 -43.77 -49.92
N LEU A 454 119.46 -43.25 -48.78
CA LEU A 454 120.83 -43.43 -48.29
C LEU A 454 121.15 -44.89 -47.96
N VAL A 455 120.21 -45.61 -47.33
CA VAL A 455 120.35 -47.05 -47.07
C VAL A 455 120.41 -47.84 -48.36
N ASN A 456 119.58 -47.50 -49.35
CA ASN A 456 119.61 -48.13 -50.68
C ASN A 456 120.89 -47.79 -51.44
N ALA A 457 121.38 -46.54 -51.38
CA ALA A 457 122.66 -46.14 -51.95
C ALA A 457 123.83 -46.90 -51.32
N LYS A 458 123.80 -47.07 -49.98
CA LYS A 458 124.75 -47.92 -49.24
C LYS A 458 124.65 -49.39 -49.69
N ALA A 459 123.46 -49.93 -49.87
CA ALA A 459 123.26 -51.30 -50.35
C ALA A 459 123.73 -51.51 -51.79
N THR A 460 123.56 -50.52 -52.68
CA THR A 460 124.11 -50.56 -54.04
C THR A 460 125.64 -50.44 -54.06
N LEU A 461 126.22 -49.63 -53.17
CA LEU A 461 127.68 -49.56 -53.01
C LEU A 461 128.23 -50.88 -52.46
N LEU A 462 127.54 -51.52 -51.51
CA LEU A 462 127.91 -52.86 -51.04
C LEU A 462 127.83 -53.91 -52.17
N ARG A 463 126.80 -53.87 -53.04
CA ARG A 463 126.75 -54.73 -54.24
C ARG A 463 127.83 -54.42 -55.28
N GLN A 464 128.29 -53.17 -55.37
CA GLN A 464 129.42 -52.78 -56.22
C GLN A 464 130.76 -53.21 -55.62
N MET A 465 130.88 -53.25 -54.29
CA MET A 465 132.01 -53.85 -53.58
C MET A 465 132.02 -55.38 -53.75
N GLU A 466 130.87 -56.04 -53.62
CA GLU A 466 130.70 -57.50 -53.77
C GLU A 466 131.01 -57.99 -55.21
N ASN A 467 130.77 -57.15 -56.23
CA ASN A 467 131.15 -57.44 -57.62
C ASN A 467 132.64 -57.20 -57.93
N MET A 468 133.37 -56.46 -57.08
CA MET A 468 134.82 -56.27 -57.17
C MET A 468 135.61 -57.31 -56.33
N GLU A 469 134.94 -58.07 -55.47
CA GLU A 469 135.51 -59.09 -54.56
C GLU A 469 135.62 -60.50 -55.16
N ARG A 470 135.65 -60.66 -56.50
CA ARG A 470 135.86 -61.97 -57.16
C ARG A 470 137.33 -62.35 -57.46
N LEU A 471 138.31 -61.63 -56.90
CA LEU A 471 139.73 -61.84 -57.28
C LEU A 471 140.77 -61.97 -56.16
N HIS A 472 140.42 -62.00 -54.88
CA HIS A 472 141.33 -62.54 -53.84
C HIS A 472 140.51 -62.92 -52.60
N GLY A 473 140.63 -64.18 -52.17
CA GLY A 473 140.09 -64.64 -50.91
C GLY A 473 140.95 -64.17 -49.74
N ILE A 474 140.30 -63.84 -48.62
CA ILE A 474 140.47 -64.43 -47.28
C ILE A 474 139.35 -63.84 -46.39
N GLU A 475 138.46 -64.73 -45.95
CA GLU A 475 137.72 -64.85 -44.68
C GLU A 475 137.23 -63.55 -44.00
N HIS A 476 135.95 -63.20 -44.12
CA HIS A 476 134.83 -63.55 -43.21
C HIS A 476 135.04 -63.24 -41.71
N GLU A 477 134.33 -62.21 -41.24
CA GLU A 477 133.53 -62.34 -40.01
C GLU A 477 132.06 -62.05 -40.33
N ASP A 478 131.20 -62.90 -39.78
CA ASP A 478 129.80 -63.14 -40.15
C ASP A 478 128.83 -61.99 -39.79
N PRO A 479 127.85 -61.65 -40.66
CA PRO A 479 126.79 -60.65 -40.42
C PRO A 479 125.72 -61.07 -39.38
N ALA A 480 125.96 -62.13 -38.60
CA ALA A 480 124.99 -62.70 -37.68
C ALA A 480 124.81 -61.90 -36.36
N GLU A 481 125.83 -61.14 -35.93
CA GLU A 481 125.72 -60.30 -34.72
C GLU A 481 125.01 -58.96 -34.95
N GLU A 482 124.97 -58.47 -36.18
CA GLU A 482 124.37 -57.17 -36.49
C GLU A 482 122.85 -57.27 -36.69
N ILE A 483 122.36 -58.43 -37.14
CA ILE A 483 120.92 -58.73 -37.20
C ILE A 483 120.31 -58.88 -35.79
N ALA A 484 121.08 -59.36 -34.80
CA ALA A 484 120.66 -59.42 -33.41
C ALA A 484 120.57 -58.03 -32.76
N ARG A 485 121.50 -57.12 -33.08
CA ARG A 485 121.44 -55.72 -32.64
C ARG A 485 120.30 -54.95 -33.30
N VAL A 486 120.03 -55.16 -34.59
CA VAL A 486 118.91 -54.52 -35.31
C VAL A 486 117.54 -55.02 -34.80
N ARG A 487 117.39 -56.31 -34.48
CA ARG A 487 116.16 -56.82 -33.83
C ARG A 487 115.97 -56.26 -32.41
N ALA A 488 117.04 -56.07 -31.64
CA ALA A 488 116.96 -55.44 -30.31
C ALA A 488 116.58 -53.96 -30.37
N VAL A 489 116.98 -53.23 -31.43
CA VAL A 489 116.60 -51.82 -31.65
C VAL A 489 115.16 -51.70 -32.15
N VAL A 490 114.70 -52.58 -33.05
CA VAL A 490 113.29 -52.61 -33.52
C VAL A 490 112.32 -52.97 -32.39
N THR A 491 112.74 -53.80 -31.42
CA THR A 491 111.91 -54.12 -30.24
C THR A 491 111.90 -52.98 -29.20
N ARG A 492 112.96 -52.16 -29.13
CA ARG A 492 113.01 -50.93 -28.31
C ARG A 492 112.20 -49.78 -28.91
N LEU A 493 112.11 -49.70 -30.24
CA LEU A 493 111.27 -48.70 -30.94
C LEU A 493 109.77 -49.05 -30.92
N SER A 494 109.41 -50.30 -30.58
CA SER A 494 108.01 -50.74 -30.49
C SER A 494 107.36 -50.52 -29.12
N LYS A 495 108.10 -50.17 -28.05
CA LYS A 495 107.53 -49.96 -26.70
C LYS A 495 108.22 -48.81 -25.93
N ARG A 496 107.58 -47.63 -26.02
CA ARG A 496 107.57 -46.44 -25.13
C ARG A 496 108.68 -45.38 -25.29
N PRO A 497 108.40 -44.09 -24.96
CA PRO A 497 107.11 -43.38 -24.91
C PRO A 497 107.16 -42.09 -25.75
N GLY A 498 106.31 -41.97 -26.76
CA GLY A 498 105.92 -40.66 -27.26
C GLY A 498 105.18 -39.94 -26.15
N LYS A 499 105.67 -38.77 -25.74
CA LYS A 499 104.91 -37.80 -24.96
C LYS A 499 103.77 -37.28 -25.84
N ASP A 500 102.72 -38.06 -25.91
CA ASP A 500 101.40 -37.51 -26.16
C ASP A 500 100.92 -36.94 -24.83
N GLU A 501 100.87 -35.61 -24.73
CA GLU A 501 99.96 -34.91 -23.82
C GLU A 501 98.51 -35.18 -24.26
N LEU A 502 98.13 -36.45 -24.22
CA LEU A 502 96.75 -36.89 -24.24
C LEU A 502 96.24 -36.75 -22.81
N VAL A 503 95.44 -35.71 -22.61
CA VAL A 503 94.43 -35.53 -21.56
C VAL A 503 94.22 -36.80 -20.74
N SER A 504 94.65 -36.73 -19.47
CA SER A 504 94.52 -37.76 -18.44
C SER A 504 93.17 -38.50 -18.52
N GLU A 505 93.20 -39.84 -18.55
CA GLU A 505 92.02 -40.69 -18.43
C GLU A 505 91.17 -40.38 -17.18
N ARG A 506 91.78 -39.80 -16.12
CA ARG A 506 91.06 -39.27 -14.96
C ARG A 506 90.27 -38.01 -15.26
N ASP A 507 90.78 -37.13 -16.12
CA ASP A 507 90.08 -35.91 -16.53
C ASP A 507 89.00 -36.25 -17.54
N ARG A 508 89.24 -37.25 -18.41
CA ARG A 508 88.21 -37.79 -19.31
C ARG A 508 87.09 -38.48 -18.53
N GLN A 509 87.39 -39.30 -17.51
CA GLN A 509 86.36 -39.89 -16.63
C GLN A 509 85.68 -38.89 -15.70
N SER A 510 86.38 -37.85 -15.23
CA SER A 510 85.78 -36.81 -14.37
C SER A 510 84.90 -35.86 -15.17
N VAL A 511 85.33 -35.44 -16.37
CA VAL A 511 84.50 -34.68 -17.31
C VAL A 511 83.36 -35.54 -17.83
N GLN A 512 83.57 -36.84 -18.11
CA GLN A 512 82.49 -37.75 -18.50
C GLN A 512 81.48 -37.94 -17.35
N MET A 513 81.92 -38.15 -16.11
CA MET A 513 81.03 -38.26 -14.95
C MET A 513 80.31 -36.94 -14.61
N SER A 514 80.96 -35.79 -14.80
CA SER A 514 80.33 -34.48 -14.59
C SER A 514 79.35 -34.14 -15.71
N VAL A 515 79.71 -34.40 -16.97
CA VAL A 515 78.85 -34.17 -18.14
C VAL A 515 77.66 -35.14 -18.15
N PHE A 516 77.84 -36.42 -17.83
CA PHE A 516 76.71 -37.36 -17.67
C PHE A 516 75.90 -37.10 -16.41
N GLY A 517 76.52 -36.56 -15.35
CA GLY A 517 75.84 -36.13 -14.13
C GLY A 517 74.95 -34.91 -14.39
N ASP A 518 75.45 -33.94 -15.14
CA ASP A 518 74.73 -32.74 -15.55
C ASP A 518 73.68 -33.07 -16.61
N GLU A 519 73.94 -33.94 -17.58
CA GLU A 519 72.94 -34.44 -18.54
C GLU A 519 71.78 -35.14 -17.82
N LYS A 520 72.06 -36.00 -16.83
CA LYS A 520 71.01 -36.61 -15.99
C LYS A 520 70.27 -35.57 -15.13
N ARG A 521 70.95 -34.53 -14.64
CA ARG A 521 70.31 -33.44 -13.89
C ARG A 521 69.45 -32.55 -14.78
N PHE A 522 69.90 -32.20 -15.98
CA PHE A 522 69.14 -31.45 -16.98
C PHE A 522 67.96 -32.26 -17.48
N LYS A 523 68.14 -33.56 -17.73
CA LYS A 523 67.05 -34.47 -18.06
C LYS A 523 66.03 -34.56 -16.91
N GLY A 524 66.48 -34.73 -15.67
CA GLY A 524 65.60 -34.71 -14.50
C GLY A 524 64.91 -33.37 -14.25
N LYS A 525 65.53 -32.23 -14.58
CA LYS A 525 64.89 -30.91 -14.53
C LYS A 525 63.88 -30.73 -15.67
N MET A 526 64.20 -31.17 -16.89
CA MET A 526 63.27 -31.16 -18.02
C MET A 526 62.09 -32.08 -17.78
N ASP A 527 62.29 -33.27 -17.20
CA ASP A 527 61.21 -34.17 -16.83
C ASP A 527 60.32 -33.56 -15.75
N LYS A 528 60.88 -32.78 -14.80
CA LYS A 528 60.09 -32.04 -13.80
C LYS A 528 59.29 -30.90 -14.43
N ILE A 529 59.90 -30.13 -15.33
CA ILE A 529 59.21 -29.05 -16.06
C ILE A 529 58.12 -29.63 -16.97
N HIS A 530 58.41 -30.70 -17.70
CA HIS A 530 57.45 -31.39 -18.55
C HIS A 530 56.28 -31.95 -17.73
N ASN A 531 56.55 -32.59 -16.59
CA ASN A 531 55.50 -33.03 -15.67
C ASN A 531 54.68 -31.88 -15.08
N GLN A 532 55.28 -30.70 -14.86
CA GLN A 532 54.54 -29.51 -14.41
C GLN A 532 53.66 -28.95 -15.51
N TYR A 533 54.17 -28.84 -16.75
CA TYR A 533 53.39 -28.43 -17.91
C TYR A 533 52.26 -29.41 -18.20
N ASP A 534 52.51 -30.72 -18.16
CA ASP A 534 51.47 -31.76 -18.35
C ASP A 534 50.39 -31.68 -17.27
N LYS A 535 50.76 -31.38 -16.02
CA LYS A 535 49.79 -31.15 -14.93
C LYS A 535 48.98 -29.89 -15.15
N GLN A 536 49.62 -28.78 -15.56
CA GLN A 536 48.93 -27.54 -15.88
C GLN A 536 48.01 -27.70 -17.08
N GLN A 537 48.45 -28.41 -18.12
CA GLN A 537 47.67 -28.72 -19.30
C GLN A 537 46.46 -29.60 -18.96
N LYS A 538 46.64 -30.68 -18.18
CA LYS A 538 45.51 -31.47 -17.67
C LYS A 538 44.54 -30.65 -16.83
N THR A 539 45.05 -29.72 -16.02
CA THR A 539 44.20 -28.84 -15.20
C THR A 539 43.40 -27.86 -16.07
N LEU A 540 44.02 -27.30 -17.12
CA LEU A 540 43.35 -26.44 -18.08
C LEU A 540 42.35 -27.20 -18.95
N GLU A 541 42.69 -28.40 -19.42
CA GLU A 541 41.78 -29.30 -20.14
C GLU A 541 40.58 -29.67 -19.28
N ASN A 542 40.80 -29.97 -17.99
CA ASN A 542 39.71 -30.19 -17.03
C ASN A 542 38.85 -28.93 -16.83
N LYS A 543 39.44 -27.74 -16.71
CA LYS A 543 38.70 -26.47 -16.61
C LYS A 543 37.92 -26.14 -17.88
N VAL A 544 38.48 -26.44 -19.06
CA VAL A 544 37.78 -26.29 -20.35
C VAL A 544 36.65 -27.32 -20.47
N ALA A 545 36.85 -28.56 -20.01
CA ALA A 545 35.82 -29.57 -19.99
C ALA A 545 34.68 -29.22 -19.03
N THR A 546 34.98 -28.69 -17.83
CA THR A 546 33.95 -28.25 -16.87
C THR A 546 33.20 -27.02 -17.39
N THR A 547 33.89 -26.01 -17.91
CA THR A 547 33.23 -24.82 -18.50
C THR A 547 32.38 -25.18 -19.73
N LYS A 548 32.84 -26.11 -20.59
CA LYS A 548 32.04 -26.64 -21.71
C LYS A 548 30.81 -27.40 -21.22
N LYS A 549 30.92 -28.14 -20.12
CA LYS A 549 29.77 -28.79 -19.46
C LYS A 549 28.78 -27.74 -18.93
N HIS A 550 29.25 -26.73 -18.20
CA HIS A 550 28.41 -25.65 -17.69
C HIS A 550 27.71 -24.88 -18.82
N LEU A 551 28.39 -24.62 -19.94
CA LEU A 551 27.79 -23.97 -21.11
C LEU A 551 26.71 -24.85 -21.77
N ASN A 552 26.94 -26.16 -21.86
CA ASN A 552 25.94 -27.10 -22.39
C ASN A 552 24.73 -27.23 -21.45
N ASP A 553 24.95 -27.27 -20.14
CA ASP A 553 23.89 -27.31 -19.14
C ASP A 553 23.04 -26.01 -19.19
N ALA A 554 23.69 -24.85 -19.33
CA ALA A 554 23.00 -23.56 -19.52
C ALA A 554 22.19 -23.51 -20.82
N ARG A 555 22.71 -24.06 -21.93
CA ARG A 555 21.98 -24.18 -23.21
C ARG A 555 20.77 -25.11 -23.11
N ASN A 556 20.91 -26.24 -22.40
CA ASN A 556 19.81 -27.18 -22.20
C ASN A 556 18.70 -26.56 -21.35
N LEU A 557 19.08 -25.87 -20.26
CA LEU A 557 18.14 -25.12 -19.43
C LEU A 557 17.43 -24.03 -20.24
N ALA A 558 18.15 -23.27 -21.08
CA ALA A 558 17.55 -22.25 -21.91
C ALA A 558 16.54 -22.83 -22.94
N ARG A 559 16.81 -24.03 -23.49
CA ARG A 559 15.86 -24.76 -24.35
C ARG A 559 14.62 -25.23 -23.60
N GLU A 560 14.77 -25.75 -22.39
CA GLU A 560 13.64 -26.12 -21.54
C GLU A 560 12.78 -24.90 -21.20
N ARG A 561 13.42 -23.78 -20.85
CA ARG A 561 12.75 -22.49 -20.64
C ARG A 561 12.04 -21.99 -21.90
N GLN A 562 12.63 -22.16 -23.07
CA GLN A 562 11.97 -21.85 -24.34
C GLN A 562 10.70 -22.67 -24.57
N THR A 563 10.71 -23.97 -24.29
CA THR A 563 9.50 -24.80 -24.44
C THR A 563 8.39 -24.34 -23.49
N THR A 564 8.74 -23.96 -22.26
CA THR A 564 7.77 -23.44 -21.29
C THR A 564 7.25 -22.04 -21.67
N ILE A 565 8.08 -21.15 -22.21
CA ILE A 565 7.67 -19.87 -22.80
C ILE A 565 6.64 -20.10 -23.93
N SER A 566 6.88 -21.07 -24.81
CA SER A 566 5.94 -21.38 -25.90
C SER A 566 4.59 -21.92 -25.40
N GLN A 567 4.61 -22.75 -24.35
CA GLN A 567 3.40 -23.25 -23.69
C GLN A 567 2.62 -22.13 -23.01
N LEU A 568 3.31 -21.23 -22.31
CA LEU A 568 2.69 -20.05 -21.68
C LEU A 568 2.07 -19.12 -22.72
N ASN A 569 2.74 -18.91 -23.86
CA ASN A 569 2.20 -18.12 -24.97
C ASN A 569 0.91 -18.75 -25.54
N ALA A 570 0.90 -20.07 -25.75
CA ALA A 570 -0.32 -20.78 -26.17
C ALA A 570 -1.46 -20.61 -25.15
N GLN A 571 -1.16 -20.70 -23.85
CA GLN A 571 -2.14 -20.48 -22.79
C GLN A 571 -2.66 -19.02 -22.76
N LEU A 572 -1.79 -18.04 -22.99
CA LEU A 572 -2.18 -16.63 -23.08
C LEU A 572 -3.14 -16.36 -24.24
N ILE A 573 -2.88 -16.95 -25.41
CA ILE A 573 -3.76 -16.85 -26.58
C ILE A 573 -5.12 -17.49 -26.28
N THR A 574 -5.15 -18.68 -25.68
CA THR A 574 -6.42 -19.34 -25.32
C THR A 574 -7.21 -18.55 -24.27
N ALA A 575 -6.55 -18.00 -23.25
CA ALA A 575 -7.18 -17.15 -22.24
C ALA A 575 -7.76 -15.87 -22.86
N ARG A 576 -7.04 -15.25 -23.80
CA ARG A 576 -7.52 -14.09 -24.56
C ARG A 576 -8.76 -14.43 -25.40
N SER A 577 -8.75 -15.55 -26.11
CA SER A 577 -9.91 -16.00 -26.90
C SER A 577 -11.13 -16.30 -26.02
N SER A 578 -10.92 -16.89 -24.83
CA SER A 578 -11.98 -17.17 -23.86
C SER A 578 -12.59 -15.89 -23.28
N ARG A 579 -11.77 -14.87 -23.02
CA ARG A 579 -12.23 -13.52 -22.64
C ARG A 579 -13.13 -12.93 -23.71
N ASP A 580 -12.68 -12.92 -24.97
CA ASP A 580 -13.42 -12.30 -26.08
C ASP A 580 -14.79 -12.96 -26.29
N GLN A 581 -14.86 -14.28 -26.12
CA GLN A 581 -16.11 -15.03 -26.15
C GLN A 581 -17.05 -14.64 -25.00
N LEU A 582 -16.54 -14.62 -23.75
CA LEU A 582 -17.33 -14.22 -22.57
C LEU A 582 -17.81 -12.77 -22.68
N GLU A 583 -17.00 -11.88 -23.26
CA GLU A 583 -17.36 -10.49 -23.47
C GLU A 583 -18.46 -10.34 -24.52
N SER A 584 -18.37 -11.06 -25.64
CA SER A 584 -19.42 -11.12 -26.65
C SER A 584 -20.74 -11.65 -26.09
N GLU A 585 -20.70 -12.71 -25.28
CA GLU A 585 -21.88 -13.27 -24.62
C GLU A 585 -22.49 -12.34 -23.59
N ARG A 586 -21.66 -11.66 -22.77
CA ARG A 586 -22.12 -10.61 -21.84
C ARG A 586 -22.84 -9.50 -22.59
N ASN A 587 -22.24 -9.03 -23.69
CA ASN A 587 -22.82 -7.98 -24.53
C ASN A 587 -24.17 -8.42 -25.11
N ARG A 588 -24.30 -9.69 -25.51
CA ARG A 588 -25.56 -10.27 -25.99
C ARG A 588 -26.64 -10.33 -24.90
N LEU A 589 -26.29 -10.71 -23.67
CA LEU A 589 -27.23 -10.75 -22.54
C LEU A 589 -27.68 -9.35 -22.11
N GLN A 590 -26.78 -8.36 -22.16
CA GLN A 590 -27.12 -6.97 -21.86
C GLN A 590 -28.11 -6.40 -22.88
N HIS A 591 -27.94 -6.70 -24.17
CA HIS A 591 -28.93 -6.34 -25.19
C HIS A 591 -30.28 -7.03 -24.93
N LYS A 592 -30.31 -8.32 -24.61
CA LYS A 592 -31.56 -9.02 -24.26
C LYS A 592 -32.28 -8.40 -23.06
N LEU A 593 -31.54 -7.92 -22.06
CA LEU A 593 -32.11 -7.23 -20.90
C LEU A 593 -32.72 -5.87 -21.29
N LYS A 594 -32.08 -5.14 -22.21
CA LYS A 594 -32.63 -3.92 -22.79
C LYS A 594 -33.92 -4.19 -23.57
N ASP A 595 -33.93 -5.21 -24.43
CA ASP A 595 -35.10 -5.57 -25.24
C ASP A 595 -36.31 -5.94 -24.37
N ILE A 596 -36.11 -6.73 -23.31
CA ILE A 596 -37.18 -7.11 -22.37
C ILE A 596 -37.71 -5.88 -21.60
N ASN A 597 -36.85 -4.93 -21.25
CA ASN A 597 -37.26 -3.69 -20.61
C ASN A 597 -38.06 -2.78 -21.55
N GLU A 598 -37.70 -2.72 -22.83
CA GLU A 598 -38.47 -2.01 -23.86
C GLU A 598 -39.81 -2.70 -24.13
N GLU A 599 -39.86 -4.03 -24.13
CA GLU A 599 -41.11 -4.80 -24.28
C GLU A 599 -42.05 -4.60 -23.08
N TYR A 600 -41.51 -4.56 -21.85
CA TYR A 600 -42.28 -4.24 -20.64
C TYR A 600 -42.90 -2.84 -20.71
N LYS A 601 -42.08 -1.84 -21.05
CA LYS A 601 -42.53 -0.45 -21.22
C LYS A 601 -43.62 -0.34 -22.30
N SER A 602 -43.43 -1.04 -23.42
CA SER A 602 -44.38 -1.04 -24.53
C SER A 602 -45.71 -1.70 -24.15
N ARG A 603 -45.69 -2.85 -23.46
CA ARG A 603 -46.91 -3.51 -22.95
C ARG A 603 -47.63 -2.68 -21.91
N LEU A 604 -46.91 -2.04 -20.99
CA LEU A 604 -47.51 -1.14 -20.00
C LEU A 604 -48.23 0.03 -20.70
N ASN A 605 -47.57 0.65 -21.68
CA ASN A 605 -48.16 1.73 -22.48
C ASN A 605 -49.36 1.27 -23.31
N GLN A 606 -49.36 0.01 -23.79
CA GLN A 606 -50.51 -0.57 -24.47
C GLN A 606 -51.68 -0.77 -23.51
N TYR A 607 -51.46 -1.30 -22.31
CA TYR A 607 -52.53 -1.46 -21.32
C TYR A 607 -53.10 -0.12 -20.84
N VAL A 608 -52.27 0.90 -20.68
CA VAL A 608 -52.74 2.26 -20.35
C VAL A 608 -53.64 2.80 -21.48
N ARG A 609 -53.28 2.54 -22.75
CA ARG A 609 -54.10 2.89 -23.91
C ARG A 609 -55.39 2.08 -23.99
N ASP A 610 -55.34 0.77 -23.78
CA ASP A 610 -56.53 -0.10 -23.82
C ASP A 610 -57.52 0.24 -22.67
N ILE A 611 -57.01 0.59 -21.49
CA ILE A 611 -57.82 1.08 -20.36
C ILE A 611 -58.44 2.44 -20.69
N ALA A 612 -57.69 3.36 -21.31
CA ALA A 612 -58.23 4.63 -21.77
C ALA A 612 -59.32 4.43 -22.83
N GLU A 613 -59.12 3.52 -23.79
CA GLU A 613 -60.10 3.21 -24.85
C GLU A 613 -61.35 2.48 -24.33
N TYR A 614 -61.22 1.68 -23.27
CA TYR A 614 -62.35 1.07 -22.56
C TYR A 614 -63.19 2.10 -21.81
N ILE A 615 -62.55 3.16 -21.28
CA ILE A 615 -63.22 4.25 -20.55
C ILE A 615 -63.83 5.27 -21.52
N ASP A 616 -63.23 5.50 -22.68
CA ASP A 616 -63.67 6.49 -23.68
C ASP A 616 -64.77 5.98 -24.63
N LYS A 617 -65.18 4.70 -24.60
CA LYS A 617 -66.31 4.23 -25.42
C LYS A 617 -67.65 4.78 -24.90
N PRO A 618 -68.29 5.74 -25.59
CA PRO A 618 -69.59 6.25 -25.16
C PRO A 618 -70.69 5.34 -25.72
N GLY A 619 -71.42 4.69 -24.83
CA GLY A 619 -72.76 4.16 -25.12
C GLY A 619 -72.84 2.80 -25.83
N ARG A 620 -73.23 1.78 -25.06
CA ARG A 620 -74.44 1.01 -25.39
C ARG A 620 -75.31 0.95 -24.16
N GLY A 621 -76.46 1.62 -24.25
CA GLY A 621 -77.47 1.61 -23.20
C GLY A 621 -77.98 0.20 -22.94
N GLN A 622 -77.75 -0.28 -21.72
CA GLN A 622 -78.57 -1.32 -21.13
C GLN A 622 -78.74 -0.96 -19.66
N LYS A 623 -80.00 -0.77 -19.26
CA LYS A 623 -80.39 -0.43 -17.90
C LYS A 623 -79.83 -1.47 -16.93
N PHE A 624 -78.85 -1.11 -16.12
CA PHE A 624 -78.39 -1.88 -14.97
C PHE A 624 -78.02 -0.92 -13.85
N GLY A 625 -79.04 -0.54 -13.06
CA GLY A 625 -78.82 0.01 -11.73
C GLY A 625 -78.27 -1.09 -10.82
N GLU A 626 -77.42 -0.70 -9.88
CA GLU A 626 -76.78 -1.52 -8.82
C GLU A 626 -75.50 -2.30 -9.20
N ASP A 627 -75.25 -2.65 -10.47
CA ASP A 627 -74.09 -3.49 -10.85
C ASP A 627 -72.83 -2.71 -11.33
N GLU A 628 -72.91 -1.40 -11.55
CA GLU A 628 -71.78 -0.59 -12.03
C GLU A 628 -70.62 -0.51 -11.03
N GLY A 629 -70.92 -0.44 -9.73
CA GLY A 629 -69.89 -0.48 -8.67
C GLY A 629 -69.16 -1.82 -8.63
N ALA A 630 -69.91 -2.92 -8.75
CA ALA A 630 -69.36 -4.27 -8.73
C ALA A 630 -68.56 -4.61 -10.00
N ALA A 631 -69.00 -4.13 -11.18
CA ALA A 631 -68.27 -4.30 -12.44
C ALA A 631 -66.98 -3.47 -12.48
N LYS A 632 -67.02 -2.22 -12.01
CA LYS A 632 -65.80 -1.38 -11.84
C LYS A 632 -64.85 -1.99 -10.82
N GLU A 633 -65.34 -2.49 -9.69
CA GLU A 633 -64.51 -3.10 -8.66
C GLU A 633 -63.91 -4.43 -9.13
N LYS A 634 -64.65 -5.25 -9.89
CA LYS A 634 -64.12 -6.47 -10.53
C LYS A 634 -63.06 -6.15 -11.59
N LEU A 635 -63.27 -5.11 -12.41
CA LEU A 635 -62.27 -4.65 -13.39
C LEU A 635 -61.02 -4.09 -12.69
N THR A 636 -61.20 -3.30 -11.62
CA THR A 636 -60.09 -2.74 -10.84
C THR A 636 -59.29 -3.84 -10.15
N LYS A 637 -59.97 -4.87 -9.61
CA LYS A 637 -59.33 -6.07 -9.01
C LYS A 637 -58.63 -6.93 -10.06
N TYR A 638 -59.19 -7.08 -11.26
CA TYR A 638 -58.56 -7.80 -12.37
C TYR A 638 -57.30 -7.07 -12.88
N VAL A 639 -57.39 -5.75 -13.08
CA VAL A 639 -56.26 -4.89 -13.48
C VAL A 639 -55.16 -4.89 -12.41
N HIS A 640 -55.53 -4.77 -11.12
CA HIS A 640 -54.54 -4.88 -10.03
C HIS A 640 -53.86 -6.25 -9.99
N ARG A 641 -54.61 -7.34 -10.18
CA ARG A 641 -54.06 -8.70 -10.21
C ARG A 641 -53.15 -8.90 -11.41
N MET A 642 -53.55 -8.43 -12.59
CA MET A 642 -52.75 -8.49 -13.81
C MET A 642 -51.47 -7.65 -13.71
N ILE A 643 -51.53 -6.43 -13.18
CA ILE A 643 -50.34 -5.59 -12.94
C ILE A 643 -49.39 -6.24 -11.94
N LYS A 644 -49.93 -6.89 -10.90
CA LYS A 644 -49.14 -7.64 -9.92
C LYS A 644 -48.46 -8.85 -10.56
N ASP A 645 -49.17 -9.59 -11.40
CA ASP A 645 -48.63 -10.76 -12.10
C ASP A 645 -47.58 -10.36 -13.16
N LEU A 646 -47.78 -9.25 -13.87
CA LEU A 646 -46.78 -8.67 -14.79
C LEU A 646 -45.54 -8.18 -14.03
N ARG A 647 -45.71 -7.45 -12.93
CA ARG A 647 -44.59 -6.97 -12.13
C ARG A 647 -43.77 -8.12 -11.57
N THR A 648 -44.41 -9.20 -11.12
CA THR A 648 -43.72 -10.38 -10.59
C THR A 648 -43.03 -11.19 -11.68
N ALA A 649 -43.66 -11.39 -12.85
CA ALA A 649 -43.05 -12.08 -13.98
C ALA A 649 -41.84 -11.31 -14.56
N HIS A 650 -41.94 -9.99 -14.68
CA HIS A 650 -40.83 -9.13 -15.13
C HIS A 650 -39.71 -9.09 -14.11
N LYS A 651 -40.02 -8.92 -12.83
CA LYS A 651 -39.03 -8.96 -11.75
C LYS A 651 -38.28 -10.29 -11.72
N HIS A 652 -38.98 -11.41 -11.90
CA HIS A 652 -38.35 -12.73 -11.94
C HIS A 652 -37.41 -12.90 -13.14
N ARG A 653 -37.80 -12.44 -14.33
CA ARG A 653 -36.99 -12.53 -15.55
C ARG A 653 -35.78 -11.59 -15.51
N GLU A 654 -35.95 -10.41 -14.92
CA GLU A 654 -34.89 -9.45 -14.65
C GLU A 654 -33.88 -9.99 -13.63
N GLU A 655 -34.35 -10.59 -12.54
CA GLU A 655 -33.49 -11.25 -11.54
C GLU A 655 -32.66 -12.39 -12.16
N GLN A 656 -33.26 -13.24 -13.00
CA GLN A 656 -32.54 -14.32 -13.68
C GLN A 656 -31.44 -13.80 -14.61
N LEU A 657 -31.73 -12.77 -15.43
CA LEU A 657 -30.76 -12.20 -16.36
C LEU A 657 -29.68 -11.39 -15.63
N SER A 658 -30.04 -10.68 -14.56
CA SER A 658 -29.09 -9.97 -13.69
C SER A 658 -28.13 -10.94 -13.00
N GLN A 659 -28.65 -12.06 -12.47
CA GLN A 659 -27.81 -13.12 -11.90
C GLN A 659 -26.88 -13.74 -12.95
N ALA A 660 -27.37 -14.01 -14.17
CA ALA A 660 -26.53 -14.49 -15.26
C ALA A 660 -25.40 -13.51 -15.61
N VAL A 661 -25.71 -12.21 -15.76
CA VAL A 661 -24.71 -11.16 -16.00
C VAL A 661 -23.69 -11.05 -14.87
N GLN A 662 -24.12 -11.15 -13.61
CA GLN A 662 -23.22 -11.16 -12.46
C GLN A 662 -22.29 -12.38 -12.45
N THR A 663 -22.78 -13.57 -12.78
CA THR A 663 -21.94 -14.78 -12.88
C THR A 663 -20.91 -14.67 -14.01
N MET A 664 -21.30 -14.13 -15.17
CA MET A 664 -20.37 -13.89 -16.28
C MET A 664 -19.32 -12.84 -15.94
N ASN A 665 -19.69 -11.77 -15.23
CA ASN A 665 -18.72 -10.75 -14.79
C ASN A 665 -17.68 -11.35 -13.84
N LYS A 666 -18.08 -12.28 -12.96
CA LYS A 666 -17.14 -13.02 -12.09
C LYS A 666 -16.20 -13.91 -12.91
N GLN A 667 -16.73 -14.63 -13.89
CA GLN A 667 -15.92 -15.47 -14.79
C GLN A 667 -14.94 -14.63 -15.62
N LEU A 668 -15.39 -13.49 -16.16
CA LEU A 668 -14.54 -12.56 -16.91
C LEU A 668 -13.39 -12.01 -16.05
N HIS A 669 -13.68 -11.58 -14.81
CA HIS A 669 -12.65 -11.14 -13.87
C HIS A 669 -11.66 -12.26 -13.53
N GLN A 670 -12.13 -13.50 -13.40
CA GLN A 670 -11.26 -14.65 -13.13
C GLN A 670 -10.35 -14.96 -14.33
N VAL A 671 -10.85 -14.84 -15.57
CA VAL A 671 -10.05 -15.01 -16.79
C VAL A 671 -9.03 -13.88 -16.95
N ILE A 672 -9.39 -12.63 -16.66
CA ILE A 672 -8.47 -11.48 -16.69
C ILE A 672 -7.34 -11.67 -15.67
N LYS A 673 -7.68 -12.00 -14.42
CA LYS A 673 -6.68 -12.24 -13.36
C LYS A 673 -5.74 -13.42 -13.72
N ARG A 674 -6.27 -14.46 -14.35
CA ARG A 674 -5.46 -15.59 -14.85
C ARG A 674 -4.54 -15.15 -15.99
N HIS A 675 -5.03 -14.32 -16.92
CA HIS A 675 -4.25 -13.79 -18.03
C HIS A 675 -3.10 -12.89 -17.54
N GLU A 676 -3.36 -11.99 -16.59
CA GLU A 676 -2.34 -11.16 -15.95
C GLU A 676 -1.27 -12.00 -15.23
N GLY A 677 -1.69 -13.02 -14.47
CA GLY A 677 -0.76 -13.94 -13.82
C GLY A 677 0.13 -14.72 -14.80
N LEU A 678 -0.45 -15.14 -15.93
CA LEU A 678 0.31 -15.80 -17.00
C LEU A 678 1.27 -14.82 -17.72
N LEU A 679 0.89 -13.55 -17.88
CA LEU A 679 1.74 -12.52 -18.46
C LEU A 679 2.95 -12.21 -17.57
N ILE A 680 2.75 -12.12 -16.25
CA ILE A 680 3.84 -11.93 -15.28
C ILE A 680 4.79 -13.13 -15.33
N ALA A 681 4.26 -14.36 -15.31
CA ALA A 681 5.08 -15.56 -15.42
C ALA A 681 5.86 -15.64 -16.75
N TYR A 682 5.23 -15.21 -17.86
CA TYR A 682 5.88 -15.10 -19.16
C TYR A 682 7.02 -14.06 -19.15
N ARG A 683 6.79 -12.89 -18.53
CA ARG A 683 7.77 -11.81 -18.39
C ARG A 683 8.99 -12.24 -17.58
N ASP A 684 8.77 -12.85 -16.41
CA ASP A 684 9.84 -13.28 -15.52
C ASP A 684 10.73 -14.33 -16.20
N LEU A 685 10.12 -15.26 -16.92
CA LEU A 685 10.83 -16.31 -17.63
C LEU A 685 11.63 -15.77 -18.83
N ARG A 686 11.07 -14.81 -19.57
CA ARG A 686 11.75 -14.13 -20.68
C ARG A 686 12.97 -13.33 -20.19
N GLN A 687 12.81 -12.56 -19.10
CA GLN A 687 13.89 -11.78 -18.50
C GLN A 687 15.03 -12.66 -17.96
N GLN A 688 14.69 -13.83 -17.41
CA GLN A 688 15.67 -14.82 -16.99
C GLN A 688 16.48 -15.38 -18.17
N VAL A 689 15.84 -15.68 -19.31
CA VAL A 689 16.54 -16.17 -20.50
C VAL A 689 17.41 -15.06 -21.12
N ASP A 690 16.93 -13.82 -21.16
CA ASP A 690 17.72 -12.67 -21.63
C ASP A 690 18.97 -12.44 -20.77
N SER A 691 18.88 -12.64 -19.44
CA SER A 691 20.02 -12.51 -18.53
C SER A 691 21.15 -13.52 -18.79
N LEU A 692 20.84 -14.66 -19.46
CA LEU A 692 21.83 -15.68 -19.80
C LEU A 692 22.64 -15.34 -21.06
N GLY A 693 22.26 -14.28 -21.80
CA GLY A 693 23.05 -13.74 -22.92
C GLY A 693 23.21 -14.67 -24.13
N ILE A 694 22.29 -15.62 -24.32
CA ILE A 694 22.34 -16.60 -25.42
C ILE A 694 21.54 -16.05 -26.61
N HIS A 695 22.22 -15.45 -27.59
CA HIS A 695 21.61 -14.76 -28.74
C HIS A 695 20.99 -15.68 -29.81
N ASP A 696 21.10 -17.01 -29.68
CA ASP A 696 20.60 -18.00 -30.65
C ASP A 696 19.16 -18.52 -30.35
N ILE A 697 18.43 -17.90 -29.42
CA ILE A 697 17.11 -18.39 -28.96
C ILE A 697 16.00 -17.40 -29.33
N GLU A 698 15.01 -17.89 -30.08
CA GLU A 698 13.89 -17.11 -30.59
C GLU A 698 12.80 -16.94 -29.51
N LEU A 699 12.81 -15.84 -28.77
CA LEU A 699 12.03 -15.64 -27.52
C LEU A 699 10.50 -15.43 -27.70
N GLY A 700 9.97 -15.53 -28.93
CA GLY A 700 8.54 -15.32 -29.22
C GLY A 700 8.14 -13.85 -29.35
N PRO A 701 6.81 -13.55 -29.43
CA PRO A 701 6.28 -12.20 -29.64
C PRO A 701 6.68 -11.23 -28.53
N ASP A 702 6.85 -9.96 -28.87
CA ASP A 702 7.27 -8.96 -27.88
C ASP A 702 6.13 -8.59 -26.91
N GLU A 703 6.51 -8.09 -25.74
CA GLU A 703 5.59 -7.75 -24.64
C GLU A 703 4.45 -6.84 -25.12
N SER A 704 4.75 -5.90 -26.02
CA SER A 704 3.79 -4.95 -26.57
C SER A 704 2.69 -5.58 -27.44
N ASP A 705 2.94 -6.77 -28.00
CA ASP A 705 1.95 -7.50 -28.82
C ASP A 705 1.01 -8.37 -27.96
N LEU A 706 1.47 -8.71 -26.75
CA LEU A 706 0.74 -9.49 -25.75
C LEU A 706 0.04 -8.60 -24.70
N GLN A 707 0.45 -7.33 -24.61
CA GLN A 707 -0.22 -6.31 -23.80
C GLN A 707 -1.61 -5.98 -24.36
N MET A 708 -2.56 -5.89 -23.44
CA MET A 708 -3.93 -5.48 -23.71
C MET A 708 -3.90 -4.00 -24.12
N LYS A 709 -4.31 -3.67 -25.36
CA LYS A 709 -4.33 -2.28 -25.82
C LYS A 709 -5.32 -1.48 -24.98
N ASP A 710 -4.91 -0.30 -24.49
CA ASP A 710 -5.76 0.62 -23.70
C ASP A 710 -7.11 0.96 -24.37
N LYS A 711 -7.20 0.84 -25.70
CA LYS A 711 -8.46 1.01 -26.46
C LYS A 711 -9.48 -0.12 -26.25
N GLU A 712 -9.07 -1.28 -25.75
CA GLU A 712 -9.95 -2.41 -25.37
C GLU A 712 -10.27 -2.41 -23.86
N LEU A 713 -9.53 -1.62 -23.06
CA LEU A 713 -9.69 -1.46 -21.61
C LEU A 713 -10.57 -0.26 -21.23
N GLN A 714 -10.87 0.62 -22.18
CA GLN A 714 -11.93 1.61 -22.03
C GLN A 714 -13.27 0.89 -21.91
N SER A 715 -13.76 0.79 -20.68
CA SER A 715 -15.08 0.26 -20.36
C SER A 715 -16.08 0.84 -21.35
N ARG A 716 -16.91 -0.03 -21.95
CA ARG A 716 -18.07 0.38 -22.76
C ARG A 716 -18.92 1.46 -22.08
N GLN A 717 -18.86 1.57 -20.74
CA GLN A 717 -19.46 2.65 -19.98
C GLN A 717 -18.91 4.03 -20.36
N GLU A 718 -17.63 4.21 -20.66
CA GLU A 718 -17.08 5.50 -21.13
C GLU A 718 -17.56 5.84 -22.55
N GLN A 719 -17.66 4.85 -23.43
CA GLN A 719 -18.21 5.03 -24.77
C GLN A 719 -19.72 5.32 -24.72
N GLU A 720 -20.45 4.67 -23.80
CA GLU A 720 -21.87 4.87 -23.57
C GLU A 720 -22.13 6.22 -22.89
N ILE A 721 -21.25 6.65 -21.97
CA ILE A 721 -21.22 8.01 -21.43
C ILE A 721 -20.97 9.02 -22.54
N PHE A 722 -20.06 8.76 -23.47
CA PHE A 722 -19.81 9.68 -24.60
C PHE A 722 -21.01 9.76 -25.54
N ARG A 723 -21.69 8.64 -25.79
CA ARG A 723 -22.90 8.56 -26.62
C ARG A 723 -24.08 9.28 -25.95
N LEU A 724 -24.26 9.08 -24.64
CA LEU A 724 -25.27 9.76 -23.82
C LEU A 724 -24.97 11.25 -23.67
N LYS A 725 -23.69 11.65 -23.61
CA LYS A 725 -23.28 13.06 -23.66
C LYS A 725 -23.67 13.69 -25.01
N ASP A 726 -23.43 13.00 -26.12
CA ASP A 726 -23.79 13.47 -27.47
C ASP A 726 -25.32 13.54 -27.69
N GLU A 727 -26.08 12.56 -27.16
CA GLU A 727 -27.55 12.60 -27.16
C GLU A 727 -28.10 13.73 -26.28
N LEU A 728 -27.48 13.98 -25.12
CA LEU A 728 -27.84 15.08 -24.23
C LEU A 728 -27.54 16.45 -24.85
N GLU A 729 -26.46 16.56 -25.63
CA GLU A 729 -26.12 17.77 -26.38
C GLU A 729 -27.09 18.02 -27.54
N LYS A 730 -27.53 16.97 -28.24
CA LYS A 730 -28.60 17.05 -29.25
C LYS A 730 -29.95 17.46 -28.64
N ILE A 731 -30.32 16.90 -27.50
CA ILE A 731 -31.57 17.26 -26.79
C ILE A 731 -31.50 18.70 -26.28
N LYS A 732 -30.37 19.13 -25.70
CA LYS A 732 -30.12 20.53 -25.30
C LYS A 732 -30.24 21.48 -26.48
N SER A 733 -29.65 21.13 -27.62
CA SER A 733 -29.73 21.93 -28.84
C SER A 733 -31.17 22.03 -29.36
N SER A 734 -31.94 20.94 -29.29
CA SER A 734 -33.37 20.96 -29.65
C SER A 734 -34.21 21.80 -28.67
N TYR A 735 -33.88 21.75 -27.37
CA TYR A 735 -34.55 22.52 -26.32
C TYR A 735 -34.26 24.02 -26.46
N GLU A 736 -33.01 24.39 -26.69
CA GLU A 736 -32.57 25.76 -27.01
C GLU A 736 -33.28 26.28 -28.26
N ALA A 737 -33.39 25.46 -29.32
CA ALA A 737 -34.11 25.81 -30.54
C ALA A 737 -35.62 26.02 -30.31
N THR A 738 -36.27 25.20 -29.46
CA THR A 738 -37.67 25.41 -29.07
C THR A 738 -37.87 26.61 -28.15
N LYS A 739 -36.91 26.90 -27.28
CA LYS A 739 -36.91 28.08 -26.40
C LYS A 739 -36.77 29.37 -27.20
N LEU A 740 -35.92 29.38 -28.23
CA LEU A 740 -35.82 30.47 -29.21
C LEU A 740 -37.11 30.63 -30.03
N ARG A 741 -37.79 29.54 -30.41
CA ARG A 741 -39.11 29.62 -31.08
C ARG A 741 -40.21 30.21 -30.18
N LEU A 742 -40.19 29.92 -28.88
CA LEU A 742 -41.14 30.48 -27.91
C LEU A 742 -40.85 31.96 -27.60
N ASN A 743 -39.59 32.38 -27.62
CA ASN A 743 -39.21 33.78 -27.36
C ASN A 743 -39.44 34.74 -28.55
N VAL A 744 -39.67 34.22 -29.76
CA VAL A 744 -39.98 35.03 -30.95
C VAL A 744 -41.50 35.29 -31.09
N GLY A 745 -42.35 34.67 -30.27
CA GLY A 745 -43.81 34.81 -30.35
C GLY A 745 -44.43 35.98 -29.59
N PHE A 746 -43.67 36.68 -28.74
CA PHE A 746 -44.18 37.84 -28.00
C PHE A 746 -43.73 39.12 -28.68
N HIS A 747 -44.36 39.50 -29.80
CA HIS A 747 -44.54 40.88 -30.28
C HIS A 747 -45.37 40.84 -31.59
N GLY A 748 -46.69 40.93 -31.46
CA GLY A 748 -47.60 41.04 -32.61
C GLY A 748 -49.04 41.00 -32.17
N LYS A 749 -49.70 42.16 -32.23
CA LYS A 749 -51.16 42.30 -32.10
C LYS A 749 -51.84 41.42 -33.14
N ASP A 750 -52.87 40.67 -32.74
CA ASP A 750 -54.21 40.74 -33.30
C ASP A 750 -55.12 39.67 -32.69
N ASN A 751 -56.21 40.14 -32.11
CA ASN A 751 -57.38 39.35 -31.74
C ASN A 751 -58.24 39.17 -33.01
N PRO A 752 -58.99 38.07 -33.14
CA PRO A 752 -60.43 38.28 -33.06
C PRO A 752 -61.18 37.21 -32.27
N ALA A 753 -62.18 37.69 -31.54
CA ALA A 753 -63.22 36.95 -30.86
C ALA A 753 -64.15 36.20 -31.82
N LEU A 754 -64.84 35.14 -31.36
CA LEU A 754 -66.30 35.10 -31.18
C LEU A 754 -66.86 33.69 -30.91
N ASN A 755 -67.98 33.71 -30.16
CA ASN A 755 -69.07 32.72 -30.07
C ASN A 755 -68.86 31.46 -29.21
N LEU A 756 -69.48 31.42 -28.02
CA LEU A 756 -70.89 31.01 -27.88
C LEU A 756 -71.39 31.30 -26.45
N LYS A 757 -72.26 32.30 -26.30
CA LYS A 757 -73.31 32.33 -25.26
C LYS A 757 -74.63 32.25 -26.01
N ASN A 758 -75.43 31.22 -25.72
CA ASN A 758 -76.90 31.27 -25.52
C ASN A 758 -77.52 29.88 -25.72
N ALA A 759 -77.92 29.24 -24.62
CA ALA A 759 -79.23 28.59 -24.45
C ALA A 759 -79.39 28.27 -22.95
N SER A 760 -80.38 28.92 -22.35
CA SER A 760 -80.76 28.88 -20.95
C SER A 760 -81.56 27.63 -20.57
N ASP A 761 -81.44 27.29 -19.28
CA ASP A 761 -82.48 26.75 -18.40
C ASP A 761 -83.24 25.47 -18.79
N SER A 762 -82.91 24.37 -18.09
CA SER A 762 -83.81 23.76 -17.09
C SER A 762 -83.34 22.35 -16.69
N SER A 763 -82.75 22.22 -15.50
CA SER A 763 -83.01 21.15 -14.52
C SER A 763 -81.89 21.09 -13.49
N ILE A 764 -82.27 21.34 -12.25
CA ILE A 764 -81.43 21.45 -11.07
C ILE A 764 -81.01 20.05 -10.57
N SER A 765 -79.77 20.01 -10.08
CA SER A 765 -79.19 19.10 -9.08
C SER A 765 -78.91 17.64 -9.45
N THR A 766 -77.84 17.36 -10.22
CA THR A 766 -76.96 16.19 -9.94
C THR A 766 -75.59 16.18 -10.65
N GLU A 767 -75.24 17.18 -11.46
CA GLU A 767 -73.97 17.14 -12.25
C GLU A 767 -72.75 17.77 -11.55
N GLY A 768 -72.94 18.67 -10.58
CA GLY A 768 -71.82 19.38 -9.93
C GLY A 768 -70.82 18.47 -9.17
N ARG A 769 -71.26 17.32 -8.65
CA ARG A 769 -70.36 16.39 -7.94
C ARG A 769 -69.44 15.57 -8.85
N GLN A 770 -69.84 15.30 -10.10
CA GLN A 770 -69.01 14.54 -11.04
C GLN A 770 -67.99 15.43 -11.76
N GLU A 771 -68.35 16.67 -12.10
CA GLU A 771 -67.42 17.62 -12.72
C GLU A 771 -66.34 18.09 -11.74
N ASP A 772 -66.69 18.31 -10.46
CA ASP A 772 -65.73 18.69 -9.42
C ASP A 772 -64.78 17.54 -9.06
N THR A 773 -65.26 16.29 -9.07
CA THR A 773 -64.40 15.11 -8.85
C THR A 773 -63.47 14.85 -10.04
N TRP A 774 -63.94 15.07 -11.28
CA TRP A 774 -63.10 14.97 -12.47
C TRP A 774 -62.08 16.10 -12.61
N ASN A 775 -62.46 17.32 -12.24
CA ASN A 775 -61.54 18.46 -12.19
C ASN A 775 -60.51 18.29 -11.07
N SER A 776 -60.91 17.72 -9.93
CA SER A 776 -59.99 17.32 -8.85
C SER A 776 -59.00 16.25 -9.32
N LEU A 777 -59.46 15.20 -10.01
CA LEU A 777 -58.60 14.13 -10.52
C LEU A 777 -57.62 14.64 -11.59
N ARG A 778 -58.06 15.51 -12.50
CA ARG A 778 -57.19 16.15 -13.50
C ARG A 778 -56.19 17.11 -12.87
N LYS A 779 -56.56 17.77 -11.78
CA LYS A 779 -55.67 18.64 -11.01
C LYS A 779 -54.64 17.81 -10.24
N GLN A 780 -55.05 16.71 -9.63
CA GLN A 780 -54.15 15.75 -8.97
C GLN A 780 -53.20 15.08 -9.95
N LEU A 781 -53.66 14.69 -11.15
CA LEU A 781 -52.77 14.13 -12.17
C LEU A 781 -51.77 15.15 -12.71
N ARG A 782 -52.18 16.42 -12.85
CA ARG A 782 -51.27 17.52 -13.22
C ARG A 782 -50.28 17.84 -12.10
N GLU A 783 -50.72 17.92 -10.85
CA GLU A 783 -49.81 18.12 -9.71
C GLU A 783 -48.88 16.92 -9.52
N PHE A 784 -49.37 15.69 -9.73
CA PHE A 784 -48.54 14.50 -9.65
C PHE A 784 -47.47 14.48 -10.74
N THR A 785 -47.84 14.77 -11.99
CA THR A 785 -46.87 14.86 -13.10
C THR A 785 -45.91 16.03 -12.94
N LEU A 786 -46.37 17.18 -12.44
CA LEU A 786 -45.50 18.34 -12.18
C LEU A 786 -44.53 18.05 -11.03
N ASN A 787 -45.01 17.48 -9.91
CA ASN A 787 -44.17 17.15 -8.76
C ASN A 787 -43.17 16.04 -9.09
N THR A 788 -43.58 14.98 -9.77
CA THR A 788 -42.65 13.92 -10.19
C THR A 788 -41.63 14.46 -11.19
N GLN A 789 -42.01 15.37 -12.08
CA GLN A 789 -41.04 16.02 -12.97
C GLN A 789 -40.10 16.96 -12.21
N GLN A 790 -40.58 17.67 -11.20
CA GLN A 790 -39.77 18.56 -10.36
C GLN A 790 -38.80 17.79 -9.45
N GLU A 791 -39.23 16.64 -8.91
CA GLU A 791 -38.38 15.70 -8.16
C GLU A 791 -37.29 15.09 -9.05
N LEU A 792 -37.64 14.67 -10.27
CA LEU A 792 -36.66 14.16 -11.23
C LEU A 792 -35.69 15.25 -11.71
N GLU A 793 -36.14 16.50 -11.84
CA GLU A 793 -35.28 17.63 -12.18
C GLU A 793 -34.37 18.03 -11.01
N SER A 794 -34.83 17.96 -9.75
CA SER A 794 -33.98 18.20 -8.58
C SER A 794 -32.96 17.08 -8.39
N GLU A 795 -33.36 15.82 -8.54
CA GLU A 795 -32.47 14.67 -8.48
C GLU A 795 -31.41 14.73 -9.59
N ARG A 796 -31.81 15.17 -10.80
CA ARG A 796 -30.86 15.42 -11.90
C ARG A 796 -29.89 16.56 -11.56
N ALA A 797 -30.35 17.65 -10.94
CA ALA A 797 -29.49 18.75 -10.51
C ALA A 797 -28.47 18.29 -9.45
N ASP A 798 -28.92 17.52 -8.46
CA ASP A 798 -28.06 16.97 -7.40
C ASP A 798 -27.03 15.98 -7.96
N LEU A 799 -27.44 15.13 -8.91
CA LEU A 799 -26.52 14.23 -9.59
C LEU A 799 -25.48 14.99 -10.44
N ILE A 800 -25.88 16.07 -11.11
CA ILE A 800 -24.94 16.93 -11.85
C ILE A 800 -23.95 17.59 -10.89
N SER A 801 -24.41 18.16 -9.75
CA SER A 801 -23.51 18.78 -8.78
C SER A 801 -22.55 17.79 -8.13
N LYS A 802 -23.02 16.56 -7.88
CA LYS A 802 -22.18 15.49 -7.33
C LYS A 802 -21.13 15.03 -8.35
N ASN A 803 -21.50 14.98 -9.64
CA ASN A 803 -20.57 14.63 -10.71
C ASN A 803 -19.51 15.71 -10.92
N THR A 804 -19.88 17.00 -10.90
CA THR A 804 -18.92 18.11 -10.98
C THR A 804 -17.96 18.11 -9.79
N MET A 805 -18.44 17.79 -8.58
CA MET A 805 -17.58 17.71 -7.40
C MET A 805 -16.59 16.53 -7.48
N LEU A 806 -17.02 15.40 -8.03
CA LEU A 806 -16.15 14.25 -8.28
C LEU A 806 -15.11 14.54 -9.38
N GLU A 807 -15.50 15.21 -10.46
CA GLU A 807 -14.56 15.68 -11.49
C GLU A 807 -13.51 16.64 -10.92
N GLU A 808 -13.90 17.57 -10.04
CA GLU A 808 -12.96 18.45 -9.31
C GLU A 808 -12.02 17.68 -8.39
N GLN A 809 -12.52 16.67 -7.65
CA GLN A 809 -11.69 15.83 -6.79
C GLN A 809 -10.67 15.02 -7.59
N VAL A 810 -11.07 14.48 -8.74
CA VAL A 810 -10.15 13.80 -9.66
C VAL A 810 -9.09 14.77 -10.17
N HIS A 811 -9.48 15.98 -10.57
CA HIS A 811 -8.53 17.01 -11.01
C HIS A 811 -7.54 17.41 -9.91
N GLN A 812 -7.98 17.51 -8.65
CA GLN A 812 -7.12 17.80 -7.50
C GLN A 812 -6.14 16.64 -7.23
N LEU A 813 -6.60 15.40 -7.34
CA LEU A 813 -5.73 14.22 -7.22
C LEU A 813 -4.71 14.15 -8.36
N GLN A 814 -5.11 14.43 -9.59
CA GLN A 814 -4.21 14.51 -10.74
C GLN A 814 -3.14 15.59 -10.52
N SER A 815 -3.55 16.78 -10.11
CA SER A 815 -2.63 17.90 -9.81
C SER A 815 -1.67 17.55 -8.65
N TYR A 816 -2.15 16.85 -7.62
CA TYR A 816 -1.30 16.36 -6.54
C TYR A 816 -0.26 15.36 -7.04
N ILE A 817 -0.66 14.39 -7.86
CA ILE A 817 0.24 13.40 -8.47
C ILE A 817 1.29 14.09 -9.34
N ASP A 818 0.89 15.03 -10.20
CA ASP A 818 1.81 15.78 -11.05
C ASP A 818 2.80 16.61 -10.23
N THR A 819 2.35 17.21 -9.12
CA THR A 819 3.20 17.96 -8.20
C THR A 819 4.21 17.06 -7.49
N GLN A 820 3.80 15.85 -7.09
CA GLN A 820 4.72 14.87 -6.51
C GLN A 820 5.71 14.35 -7.55
N LEU A 821 5.27 14.04 -8.77
CA LEU A 821 6.14 13.62 -9.86
C LEU A 821 7.16 14.69 -10.23
N ALA A 822 6.78 15.97 -10.23
CA ALA A 822 7.69 17.08 -10.43
C ALA A 822 8.74 17.19 -9.29
N ARG A 823 8.32 16.99 -8.03
CA ARG A 823 9.25 16.93 -6.88
C ARG A 823 10.22 15.76 -6.97
N TYR A 824 9.72 14.57 -7.31
CA TYR A 824 10.55 13.38 -7.49
C TYR A 824 11.52 13.54 -8.68
N GLY A 825 11.07 14.15 -9.77
CA GLY A 825 11.92 14.55 -10.89
C GLY A 825 13.03 15.49 -10.44
N GLY A 826 12.67 16.53 -9.69
CA GLY A 826 13.60 17.49 -9.09
C GLY A 826 14.64 16.84 -8.17
N GLU A 827 14.22 15.95 -7.28
CA GLU A 827 15.11 15.18 -6.39
C GLU A 827 16.02 14.22 -7.16
N ARG A 828 15.54 13.61 -8.25
CA ARG A 828 16.34 12.77 -9.14
C ARG A 828 17.42 13.57 -9.87
N THR A 829 17.12 14.79 -10.34
CA THR A 829 18.14 15.71 -10.87
C THR A 829 19.12 16.18 -9.81
N ARG A 830 18.65 16.47 -8.57
CA ARG A 830 19.51 16.84 -7.45
C ARG A 830 20.48 15.71 -7.09
N ARG A 831 19.99 14.47 -7.00
CA ARG A 831 20.82 13.27 -6.74
C ARG A 831 21.80 12.97 -7.88
N LYS A 832 21.45 13.27 -9.14
CA LYS A 832 22.40 13.19 -10.27
C LYS A 832 23.47 14.29 -10.23
N GLY A 833 23.18 15.47 -9.66
CA GLY A 833 24.16 16.55 -9.47
C GLY A 833 25.23 16.27 -8.42
N TYR A 834 24.94 15.45 -7.42
CA TYR A 834 25.92 14.96 -6.42
C TYR A 834 26.73 13.75 -6.90
N ALA A 835 26.48 13.27 -8.13
CA ALA A 835 27.12 12.09 -8.72
C ALA A 835 27.72 12.41 -10.10
N ARG A 836 28.51 13.49 -10.17
CA ARG A 836 29.60 13.62 -11.14
C ARG A 836 30.90 13.92 -10.38
N PRO A 837 32.03 13.34 -10.83
CA PRO A 837 33.26 13.20 -10.06
C PRO A 837 33.88 14.53 -9.64
#